data_AF-A0AAX6N1A7-F1
#
_entry.id   AF-A0AAX6N1A7-F1
#
_cell.length_a   1.000
_cell.length_b   1.000
_cell.length_c   1.000
_cell.angle_alpha   90.00
_cell.angle_beta   90.00
_cell.angle_gamma   90.00
#
_symmetry.space_group_name_H-M   'P 1'
#
loop_
_entity.id
_entity.type
_entity.pdbx_description
1 polymer ?
#
loop_
_entity_poly.entity_id
_entity_poly.type
_entity_poly.pdbx_seq_one_letter_code
_entity_poly.pdbx_strand_id
1 'polypeptide(L)'
;MAGVKFGDLALQYVLTDENDQEQEISEKAATAVGQWVASINRWIQPSDDSSDDNFITRAKALDFLASTLGVLKKRDVSLTADQIKLLVTFFGSLFSSDHRAGVTASAKALKHLVSMKPFQPTLGDDIITNICKLGDDFKLQTPATRLELYELFLWLLKDPAVANDLEYRHGNTCGFMTSLLDLCRNERDPLNLMKWFETLKVFLQNFSPSEDITLEVFKTFSAYFPISLRSSATPSGITADDLKSAVRSCFAAHYRLANHAIPYLINKLDQGDAVTVAVKVDILQTLDACLAQYEHPKQSVVPFVDQIWGSLKYEVRNGEIPDTIKATLKVIRSLTARLDEDELRSFLASAWRDLVEDISSPTYTAQAGRLLVAISGASPKSFSSITPQAISHIQSTLRHTQSASHKQELVALINSILTIRSHLVNTLKDNSNVNENTDLLNDELFGDSLFSEVYAPLWEETSGVQVTEKGGVFKKILEGLAALVGQRSSDAGSSRQLCSPPTCEKIFNWLASPSIIYPLEGKQLNETNSEANQDIRDAAVTALKEAVPLYPPAFQLLLQQYLSSLKVAYQQQLALHELPLEIKLVAGTLCEVGTSSSLGNPSLLSNSVSLINTLLEGLLWILSVQAPIRYWTALICSIHFSIIQSLSSMSKQTHNPTQPKVHSISKEWYIQFIKSIENAGAPRLDLDKSGSPEPITKVLEGSETEGIDVQKQLLAYSLFIVEQLYRRFTTVQSQNDRSNGSRPQIGLNKDFKGGHDSNVEQDICLHQLGLLAASVVRAFNEAEQKALEVSKNAFILFHGGDSDNADAPINLPLENVGVSPLDEFRTAPLSMGVLQGLHPGVMDVEVRKEVLNAD
;
A
#
# COMPACT_ATOMS: atom_id res chain seq x y z
N MET A 1 -69.68 14.59 17.78
CA MET A 1 -69.27 13.47 16.91
C MET A 1 -69.05 12.26 17.81
N ALA A 2 -69.80 11.18 17.59
CA ALA A 2 -69.68 9.96 18.39
C ALA A 2 -68.26 9.39 18.21
N GLY A 3 -67.51 9.23 19.31
CA GLY A 3 -66.18 8.64 19.26
C GLY A 3 -66.26 7.22 18.70
N VAL A 4 -65.47 6.95 17.66
CA VAL A 4 -65.38 5.62 17.03
C VAL A 4 -65.02 4.60 18.12
N LYS A 5 -65.82 3.54 18.27
CA LYS A 5 -65.58 2.53 19.30
C LYS A 5 -64.39 1.68 18.89
N PHE A 6 -63.53 1.36 19.86
CA PHE A 6 -62.33 0.55 19.63
C PHE A 6 -62.60 -0.80 18.92
N GLY A 7 -63.74 -1.44 19.19
CA GLY A 7 -64.14 -2.68 18.52
C GLY A 7 -64.43 -2.53 17.03
N ASP A 8 -64.92 -1.37 16.60
CA ASP A 8 -65.23 -1.10 15.19
C ASP A 8 -63.93 -0.92 14.39
N LEU A 9 -62.90 -0.31 14.99
CA LEU A 9 -61.57 -0.19 14.41
C LEU A 9 -60.87 -1.55 14.28
N ALA A 10 -61.00 -2.43 15.29
CA ALA A 10 -60.46 -3.78 15.23
C ALA A 10 -61.08 -4.59 14.07
N LEU A 11 -62.40 -4.48 13.88
CA LEU A 11 -63.09 -5.14 12.77
C LEU A 11 -62.64 -4.57 11.42
N GLN A 12 -62.49 -3.25 11.30
CA GLN A 12 -61.97 -2.61 10.07
C GLN A 12 -60.56 -3.09 9.73
N TYR A 13 -59.68 -3.19 10.72
CA TYR A 13 -58.30 -3.68 10.50
C TYR A 13 -58.28 -5.10 9.96
N VAL A 14 -59.10 -6.00 10.53
CA VAL A 14 -59.16 -7.40 10.10
C VAL A 14 -59.66 -7.56 8.65
N LEU A 15 -60.62 -6.72 8.26
CA LEU A 15 -61.27 -6.78 6.94
C LEU A 15 -60.46 -6.12 5.82
N THR A 16 -59.47 -5.30 6.16
CA THR A 16 -58.61 -4.61 5.21
C THR A 16 -57.40 -5.49 4.85
N ASP A 17 -56.94 -5.39 3.60
CA ASP A 17 -55.71 -6.03 3.09
C ASP A 17 -54.67 -4.98 2.58
N GLU A 18 -54.95 -3.69 2.77
CA GLU A 18 -54.09 -2.57 2.36
C GLU A 18 -53.26 -2.05 3.55
N ASN A 19 -51.93 -2.14 3.47
CA ASN A 19 -51.01 -1.69 4.53
C ASN A 19 -51.21 -0.20 4.94
N ASP A 20 -51.52 0.68 3.98
CA ASP A 20 -51.71 2.12 4.26
C ASP A 20 -52.95 2.35 5.14
N GLN A 21 -54.03 1.58 4.89
CA GLN A 21 -55.26 1.63 5.69
C GLN A 21 -55.06 1.00 7.07
N GLU A 22 -54.33 -0.12 7.18
CA GLU A 22 -53.96 -0.73 8.47
C GLU A 22 -53.20 0.26 9.37
N GLN A 23 -52.29 1.05 8.78
CA GLN A 23 -51.57 2.08 9.49
C GLN A 23 -52.51 3.21 9.98
N GLU A 24 -53.39 3.72 9.11
CA GLU A 24 -54.35 4.78 9.49
C GLU A 24 -55.29 4.32 10.63
N ILE A 25 -55.75 3.07 10.57
CA ILE A 25 -56.61 2.47 11.60
C ILE A 25 -55.86 2.36 12.94
N SER A 26 -54.61 1.90 12.90
CA SER A 26 -53.73 1.84 14.09
C SER A 26 -53.47 3.23 14.69
N GLU A 27 -53.33 4.25 13.85
CA GLU A 27 -53.15 5.64 14.26
C GLU A 27 -54.37 6.24 14.96
N LYS A 28 -55.57 5.90 14.48
CA LYS A 28 -56.84 6.25 15.12
C LYS A 28 -56.99 5.50 16.45
N ALA A 29 -56.69 4.20 16.47
CA ALA A 29 -56.78 3.35 17.67
C ALA A 29 -55.87 3.85 18.81
N ALA A 30 -54.67 4.32 18.47
CA ALA A 30 -53.70 4.85 19.43
C ALA A 30 -54.16 6.13 20.17
N THR A 31 -55.25 6.78 19.75
CA THR A 31 -55.81 7.95 20.46
C THR A 31 -56.62 7.58 21.72
N ALA A 32 -57.00 6.30 21.87
CA ALA A 32 -57.86 5.81 22.96
C ALA A 32 -57.16 4.77 23.86
N VAL A 33 -55.96 5.12 24.37
CA VAL A 33 -55.04 4.21 25.09
C VAL A 33 -55.70 3.41 26.21
N GLY A 34 -56.50 4.06 27.08
CA GLY A 34 -57.16 3.38 28.20
C GLY A 34 -58.18 2.33 27.76
N GLN A 35 -58.90 2.59 26.66
CA GLN A 35 -59.86 1.63 26.07
C GLN A 35 -59.13 0.49 25.37
N TRP A 36 -57.99 0.76 24.73
CA TRP A 36 -57.12 -0.24 24.11
C TRP A 36 -56.56 -1.21 25.15
N VAL A 37 -55.92 -0.74 26.23
CA VAL A 37 -55.36 -1.62 27.27
C VAL A 37 -56.46 -2.47 27.92
N ALA A 38 -57.62 -1.89 28.22
CA ALA A 38 -58.74 -2.63 28.81
C ALA A 38 -59.34 -3.69 27.86
N SER A 39 -59.12 -3.55 26.54
CA SER A 39 -59.69 -4.46 25.54
C SER A 39 -58.99 -5.83 25.50
N ILE A 40 -57.71 -5.92 25.92
CA ILE A 40 -56.89 -7.14 25.82
C ILE A 40 -57.54 -8.35 26.49
N ASN A 41 -58.30 -8.14 27.58
CA ASN A 41 -59.00 -9.19 28.30
C ASN A 41 -59.99 -9.99 27.43
N ARG A 42 -60.51 -9.37 26.36
CA ARG A 42 -61.42 -10.02 25.41
C ARG A 42 -60.70 -10.95 24.43
N TRP A 43 -59.38 -10.82 24.32
CA TRP A 43 -58.54 -11.54 23.36
C TRP A 43 -57.74 -12.70 24.00
N ILE A 44 -57.88 -12.89 25.32
CA ILE A 44 -57.17 -13.90 26.13
C ILE A 44 -57.57 -15.34 25.75
N GLN A 45 -58.80 -15.58 25.30
CA GLN A 45 -59.27 -16.93 25.00
C GLN A 45 -59.20 -17.22 23.49
N PRO A 46 -58.59 -18.34 23.05
CA PRO A 46 -58.79 -18.86 21.71
C PRO A 46 -60.25 -19.31 21.55
N SER A 47 -60.89 -18.98 20.44
CA SER A 47 -62.21 -19.54 20.11
C SER A 47 -62.05 -21.03 19.83
N ASP A 48 -62.86 -21.89 20.44
CA ASP A 48 -62.79 -23.37 20.36
C ASP A 48 -63.15 -23.95 18.97
N ASP A 49 -63.30 -23.12 17.93
CA ASP A 49 -63.76 -23.53 16.61
C ASP A 49 -62.61 -23.69 15.61
N SER A 50 -62.38 -24.96 15.22
CA SER A 50 -61.29 -25.47 14.40
C SER A 50 -61.43 -25.19 12.88
N SER A 51 -61.64 -23.94 12.45
CA SER A 51 -61.57 -23.57 11.02
C SER A 51 -60.33 -22.72 10.73
N ASP A 52 -59.72 -22.88 9.55
CA ASP A 52 -58.50 -22.13 9.17
C ASP A 52 -58.74 -20.62 9.05
N ASP A 53 -59.93 -20.20 8.62
CA ASP A 53 -60.34 -18.78 8.51
C ASP A 53 -60.38 -18.07 9.88
N ASN A 54 -60.69 -18.80 10.95
CA ASN A 54 -60.70 -18.25 12.32
C ASN A 54 -59.29 -17.91 12.81
N PHE A 55 -58.27 -18.68 12.41
CA PHE A 55 -56.88 -18.42 12.80
C PHE A 55 -56.31 -17.19 12.10
N ILE A 56 -56.58 -17.02 10.80
CA ILE A 56 -56.15 -15.84 10.05
C ILE A 56 -56.78 -14.57 10.63
N THR A 57 -58.09 -14.64 10.89
CA THR A 57 -58.84 -13.55 11.53
C THR A 57 -58.28 -13.20 12.90
N ARG A 58 -57.96 -14.22 13.71
CA ARG A 58 -57.35 -14.04 15.03
C ARG A 58 -55.94 -13.46 14.94
N ALA A 59 -55.12 -13.91 13.99
CA ALA A 59 -53.78 -13.40 13.77
C ALA A 59 -53.80 -11.92 13.38
N LYS A 60 -54.68 -11.52 12.45
CA LYS A 60 -54.89 -10.11 12.08
C LYS A 60 -55.35 -9.27 13.25
N ALA A 61 -56.24 -9.78 14.09
CA ALA A 61 -56.74 -9.04 15.24
C ALA A 61 -55.69 -8.85 16.34
N LEU A 62 -54.81 -9.84 16.56
CA LEU A 62 -53.67 -9.70 17.45
C LEU A 62 -52.60 -8.76 16.85
N ASP A 63 -52.40 -8.81 15.54
CA ASP A 63 -51.51 -7.90 14.83
C ASP A 63 -52.00 -6.44 14.94
N PHE A 64 -53.30 -6.18 14.87
CA PHE A 64 -53.88 -4.87 15.17
C PHE A 64 -53.46 -4.33 16.55
N LEU A 65 -53.47 -5.20 17.58
CA LEU A 65 -53.03 -4.80 18.93
C LEU A 65 -51.54 -4.46 18.94
N ALA A 66 -50.70 -5.27 18.29
CA ALA A 66 -49.26 -5.04 18.18
C ALA A 66 -48.95 -3.76 17.38
N SER A 67 -49.64 -3.52 16.26
CA SER A 67 -49.49 -2.33 15.40
C SER A 67 -49.93 -1.06 16.13
N THR A 68 -51.04 -1.10 16.86
CA THR A 68 -51.48 0.03 17.70
C THR A 68 -50.43 0.36 18.75
N LEU A 69 -49.83 -0.64 19.38
CA LEU A 69 -48.75 -0.45 20.34
C LEU A 69 -47.49 0.16 19.69
N GLY A 70 -47.16 -0.25 18.46
CA GLY A 70 -46.08 0.37 17.68
C GLY A 70 -46.31 1.87 17.45
N VAL A 71 -47.55 2.28 17.17
CA VAL A 71 -47.91 3.71 17.06
C VAL A 71 -47.78 4.43 18.41
N LEU A 72 -48.25 3.83 19.50
CA LEU A 72 -48.12 4.40 20.84
C LEU A 72 -46.65 4.66 21.21
N LYS A 73 -45.77 3.71 20.87
CA LYS A 73 -44.34 3.87 21.06
C LYS A 73 -43.78 5.03 20.24
N LYS A 74 -44.13 5.13 18.94
CA LYS A 74 -43.69 6.22 18.06
C LYS A 74 -44.13 7.60 18.54
N ARG A 75 -45.32 7.70 19.18
CA ARG A 75 -45.87 8.95 19.73
C ARG A 75 -45.34 9.29 21.15
N ASP A 76 -44.38 8.51 21.69
CA ASP A 76 -43.85 8.60 23.07
C ASP A 76 -44.95 8.68 24.15
N VAL A 77 -46.08 8.01 23.90
CA VAL A 77 -47.21 8.00 24.83
C VAL A 77 -46.84 7.15 26.04
N SER A 78 -46.89 7.75 27.23
CA SER A 78 -46.48 7.09 28.48
C SER A 78 -47.53 6.08 28.94
N LEU A 79 -47.25 4.79 28.73
CA LEU A 79 -47.88 3.71 29.49
C LEU A 79 -47.32 3.70 30.91
N THR A 80 -48.12 3.25 31.89
CA THR A 80 -47.64 3.01 33.26
C THR A 80 -46.92 1.67 33.35
N ALA A 81 -46.07 1.49 34.37
CA ALA A 81 -45.35 0.22 34.59
C ALA A 81 -46.31 -0.97 34.77
N ASP A 82 -47.45 -0.78 35.46
CA ASP A 82 -48.47 -1.82 35.63
C ASP A 82 -49.13 -2.21 34.30
N GLN A 83 -49.39 -1.23 33.43
CA GLN A 83 -49.91 -1.50 32.09
C GLN A 83 -48.90 -2.25 31.22
N ILE A 84 -47.61 -1.88 31.28
CA ILE A 84 -46.55 -2.61 30.58
C ILE A 84 -46.48 -4.05 31.10
N LYS A 85 -46.45 -4.27 32.41
CA LYS A 85 -46.46 -5.60 33.01
C LYS A 85 -47.66 -6.43 32.58
N LEU A 86 -48.85 -5.84 32.58
CA LEU A 86 -50.08 -6.50 32.12
C LEU A 86 -49.97 -6.92 30.65
N LEU A 87 -49.47 -6.04 29.78
CA LEU A 87 -49.32 -6.32 28.35
C LEU A 87 -48.23 -7.36 28.08
N VAL A 88 -47.09 -7.30 28.78
CA VAL A 88 -46.04 -8.33 28.71
C VAL A 88 -46.59 -9.68 29.12
N THR A 89 -47.38 -9.73 30.20
CA THR A 89 -48.02 -10.99 30.66
C THR A 89 -49.01 -11.52 29.62
N PHE A 90 -49.84 -10.65 29.05
CA PHE A 90 -50.81 -11.02 28.02
C PHE A 90 -50.12 -11.58 26.77
N PHE A 91 -49.24 -10.82 26.13
CA PHE A 91 -48.53 -11.28 24.92
C PHE A 91 -47.61 -12.47 25.22
N GLY A 92 -47.01 -12.52 26.42
CA GLY A 92 -46.24 -13.68 26.87
C GLY A 92 -47.05 -14.97 26.96
N SER A 93 -48.30 -14.90 27.43
CA SER A 93 -49.17 -16.09 27.55
C SER A 93 -49.50 -16.74 26.20
N LEU A 94 -49.52 -15.96 25.12
CA LEU A 94 -49.83 -16.45 23.77
C LEU A 94 -48.77 -17.42 23.23
N PHE A 95 -47.53 -17.37 23.72
CA PHE A 95 -46.49 -18.35 23.39
C PHE A 95 -46.73 -19.74 23.98
N SER A 96 -47.75 -19.90 24.85
CA SER A 96 -48.17 -21.21 25.40
C SER A 96 -49.55 -21.63 24.93
N SER A 97 -50.42 -20.65 24.66
CA SER A 97 -51.84 -20.92 24.38
C SER A 97 -52.24 -20.76 22.91
N ASP A 98 -51.41 -20.11 22.07
CA ASP A 98 -51.81 -19.72 20.71
C ASP A 98 -50.63 -19.69 19.72
N HIS A 99 -50.05 -20.87 19.45
CA HIS A 99 -48.84 -21.00 18.64
C HIS A 99 -49.06 -20.72 17.14
N ARG A 100 -50.31 -20.79 16.65
CA ARG A 100 -50.65 -20.60 15.23
C ARG A 100 -50.90 -19.13 14.87
N ALA A 101 -51.58 -18.37 15.73
CA ALA A 101 -51.96 -16.98 15.44
C ALA A 101 -51.21 -15.95 16.29
N GLY A 102 -50.81 -16.31 17.51
CA GLY A 102 -50.33 -15.35 18.51
C GLY A 102 -48.85 -14.99 18.46
N VAL A 103 -47.99 -15.86 17.91
CA VAL A 103 -46.53 -15.73 18.05
C VAL A 103 -45.97 -14.48 17.39
N THR A 104 -46.29 -14.22 16.12
CA THR A 104 -45.77 -13.05 15.38
C THR A 104 -46.22 -11.73 16.00
N ALA A 105 -47.52 -11.62 16.33
CA ALA A 105 -48.07 -10.44 16.96
C ALA A 105 -47.43 -10.20 18.35
N SER A 106 -47.22 -11.27 19.13
CA SER A 106 -46.58 -11.19 20.43
C SER A 106 -45.11 -10.76 20.33
N ALA A 107 -44.36 -11.29 19.37
CA ALA A 107 -42.97 -10.88 19.13
C ALA A 107 -42.88 -9.37 18.81
N LYS A 108 -43.70 -8.89 17.87
CA LYS A 108 -43.79 -7.45 17.51
C LYS A 108 -44.18 -6.59 18.71
N ALA A 109 -45.23 -6.98 19.43
CA ALA A 109 -45.71 -6.24 20.58
C ALA A 109 -44.66 -6.15 21.69
N LEU A 110 -44.03 -7.27 22.03
CA LEU A 110 -42.98 -7.32 23.06
C LEU A 110 -41.77 -6.48 22.66
N LYS A 111 -41.33 -6.51 21.41
CA LYS A 111 -40.25 -5.63 20.90
C LYS A 111 -40.56 -4.14 21.13
N HIS A 112 -41.82 -3.73 20.99
CA HIS A 112 -42.24 -2.37 21.32
C HIS A 112 -42.22 -2.09 22.84
N LEU A 113 -42.75 -3.00 23.67
CA LEU A 113 -42.77 -2.87 25.15
C LEU A 113 -41.36 -2.80 25.73
N VAL A 114 -40.52 -3.76 25.33
CA VAL A 114 -39.07 -3.65 25.09
C VAL A 114 -38.48 -2.27 25.34
N SER A 115 -38.71 -1.46 24.32
CA SER A 115 -38.12 -0.15 24.15
C SER A 115 -38.78 0.99 24.94
N MET A 116 -39.83 0.74 25.73
CA MET A 116 -40.56 1.79 26.46
C MET A 116 -39.87 2.20 27.76
N LYS A 117 -39.84 3.50 28.06
CA LYS A 117 -39.17 4.07 29.26
C LYS A 117 -39.56 3.42 30.60
N PRO A 118 -40.83 3.09 30.88
CA PRO A 118 -41.25 2.46 32.13
C PRO A 118 -41.14 0.93 32.12
N PHE A 119 -40.44 0.33 31.15
CA PHE A 119 -40.18 -1.10 31.15
C PHE A 119 -39.36 -1.49 32.39
N GLN A 120 -39.83 -2.51 33.11
CA GLN A 120 -39.13 -3.03 34.28
C GLN A 120 -38.17 -4.12 33.83
N PRO A 121 -36.87 -4.03 34.13
CA PRO A 121 -35.88 -5.05 33.75
C PRO A 121 -36.28 -6.46 34.17
N THR A 122 -37.01 -6.55 35.30
CA THR A 122 -37.49 -7.81 35.83
C THR A 122 -38.41 -8.60 34.91
N LEU A 123 -39.04 -7.93 33.95
CA LEU A 123 -39.92 -8.58 32.98
C LEU A 123 -39.15 -9.28 31.86
N GLY A 124 -37.84 -9.04 31.71
CA GLY A 124 -37.02 -9.66 30.66
C GLY A 124 -36.95 -11.19 30.79
N ASP A 125 -36.72 -11.69 32.00
CA ASP A 125 -36.75 -13.12 32.31
C ASP A 125 -38.13 -13.76 32.10
N ASP A 126 -39.21 -13.04 32.44
CA ASP A 126 -40.58 -13.49 32.19
C ASP A 126 -40.84 -13.64 30.68
N ILE A 127 -40.33 -12.70 29.87
CA ILE A 127 -40.42 -12.75 28.41
C ILE A 127 -39.67 -13.98 27.88
N ILE A 128 -38.42 -14.18 28.28
CA ILE A 128 -37.61 -15.33 27.85
C ILE A 128 -38.29 -16.64 28.24
N THR A 129 -38.73 -16.76 29.50
CA THR A 129 -39.41 -17.94 30.03
C THR A 129 -40.69 -18.24 29.26
N ASN A 130 -41.49 -17.22 28.94
CA ASN A 130 -42.72 -17.40 28.17
C ASN A 130 -42.44 -17.84 26.73
N ILE A 131 -41.45 -17.25 26.06
CA ILE A 131 -41.08 -17.65 24.69
C ILE A 131 -40.56 -19.10 24.68
N CYS A 132 -39.79 -19.51 25.68
CA CYS A 132 -39.27 -20.89 25.79
C CYS A 132 -40.38 -21.95 25.91
N LYS A 133 -41.60 -21.58 26.31
CA LYS A 133 -42.75 -22.50 26.34
C LYS A 133 -43.23 -22.94 24.96
N LEU A 134 -42.80 -22.26 23.88
CA LEU A 134 -43.05 -22.73 22.51
C LEU A 134 -42.43 -24.12 22.27
N GLY A 135 -41.31 -24.45 22.92
CA GLY A 135 -40.62 -25.72 22.75
C GLY A 135 -40.44 -26.11 21.28
N ASP A 136 -40.90 -27.29 20.90
CA ASP A 136 -40.81 -27.81 19.54
C ASP A 136 -41.66 -27.06 18.50
N ASP A 137 -42.59 -26.20 18.91
CA ASP A 137 -43.38 -25.40 17.97
C ASP A 137 -42.61 -24.16 17.49
N PHE A 138 -41.48 -23.82 18.12
CA PHE A 138 -40.61 -22.72 17.65
C PHE A 138 -40.09 -22.98 16.24
N LYS A 139 -39.61 -24.19 15.93
CA LYS A 139 -39.13 -24.57 14.57
C LYS A 139 -40.23 -24.60 13.51
N LEU A 140 -41.50 -24.67 13.92
CA LEU A 140 -42.64 -24.64 13.01
C LEU A 140 -43.01 -23.21 12.58
N GLN A 141 -42.51 -22.20 13.32
CA GLN A 141 -42.70 -20.79 12.97
C GLN A 141 -41.91 -20.42 11.72
N THR A 142 -42.45 -19.48 10.95
CA THR A 142 -41.78 -18.98 9.74
C THR A 142 -40.41 -18.38 10.07
N PRO A 143 -39.44 -18.38 9.14
CA PRO A 143 -38.15 -17.75 9.36
C PRO A 143 -38.26 -16.29 9.83
N ALA A 144 -39.18 -15.51 9.24
CA ALA A 144 -39.42 -14.11 9.62
C ALA A 144 -39.94 -13.97 11.06
N THR A 145 -40.86 -14.84 11.50
CA THR A 145 -41.33 -14.82 12.89
C THR A 145 -40.21 -15.18 13.87
N ARG A 146 -39.40 -16.20 13.54
CA ARG A 146 -38.24 -16.57 14.36
C ARG A 146 -37.21 -15.46 14.43
N LEU A 147 -36.99 -14.72 13.34
CA LEU A 147 -36.09 -13.57 13.32
C LEU A 147 -36.48 -12.51 14.35
N GLU A 148 -37.76 -12.14 14.41
CA GLU A 148 -38.26 -11.16 15.40
C GLU A 148 -38.00 -11.63 16.84
N LEU A 149 -38.09 -12.94 17.10
CA LEU A 149 -37.77 -13.52 18.41
C LEU A 149 -36.27 -13.49 18.71
N TYR A 150 -35.41 -13.82 17.74
CA TYR A 150 -33.95 -13.70 17.91
C TYR A 150 -33.52 -12.25 18.16
N GLU A 151 -34.11 -11.29 17.44
CA GLU A 151 -33.84 -9.87 17.68
C GLU A 151 -34.29 -9.43 19.07
N LEU A 152 -35.42 -9.94 19.55
CA LEU A 152 -35.91 -9.69 20.90
C LEU A 152 -34.96 -10.26 21.96
N PHE A 153 -34.49 -11.51 21.81
CA PHE A 153 -33.49 -12.10 22.72
C PHE A 153 -32.22 -11.25 22.76
N LEU A 154 -31.69 -10.91 21.60
CA LEU A 154 -30.48 -10.10 21.48
C LEU A 154 -30.65 -8.74 22.14
N TRP A 155 -31.81 -8.09 21.95
CA TRP A 155 -32.11 -6.81 22.57
C TRP A 155 -32.12 -6.93 24.10
N LEU A 156 -32.81 -7.95 24.64
CA LEU A 156 -32.88 -8.19 26.08
C LEU A 156 -31.50 -8.43 26.70
N LEU A 157 -30.64 -9.21 26.04
CA LEU A 157 -29.29 -9.51 26.54
C LEU A 157 -28.31 -8.33 26.40
N LYS A 158 -28.58 -7.38 25.49
CA LYS A 158 -27.79 -6.16 25.32
C LYS A 158 -28.18 -5.04 26.27
N ASP A 159 -29.41 -5.04 26.78
CA ASP A 159 -29.84 -4.06 27.78
C ASP A 159 -29.14 -4.35 29.12
N PRO A 160 -28.29 -3.44 29.64
CA PRO A 160 -27.52 -3.71 30.86
C PRO A 160 -28.39 -3.93 32.09
N ALA A 161 -29.56 -3.28 32.16
CA ALA A 161 -30.44 -3.43 33.31
C ALA A 161 -31.11 -4.80 33.31
N VAL A 162 -31.52 -5.29 32.14
CA VAL A 162 -32.07 -6.65 31.99
C VAL A 162 -30.98 -7.70 32.21
N ALA A 163 -29.80 -7.53 31.62
CA ALA A 163 -28.69 -8.46 31.78
C ALA A 163 -28.27 -8.61 33.26
N ASN A 164 -28.17 -7.50 34.01
CA ASN A 164 -27.85 -7.52 35.44
C ASN A 164 -28.92 -8.26 36.26
N ASP A 165 -30.20 -8.07 35.93
CA ASP A 165 -31.30 -8.77 36.60
C ASP A 165 -31.28 -10.28 36.30
N LEU A 166 -31.01 -10.67 35.05
CA LEU A 166 -30.84 -12.07 34.66
C LEU A 166 -29.66 -12.72 35.39
N GLU A 167 -28.51 -12.03 35.47
CA GLU A 167 -27.33 -12.53 36.19
C GLU A 167 -27.61 -12.64 37.70
N TYR A 168 -28.31 -11.66 38.29
CA TYR A 168 -28.70 -11.71 39.71
C TYR A 168 -29.60 -12.90 40.05
N ARG A 169 -30.56 -13.25 39.17
CA ARG A 169 -31.49 -14.36 39.42
C ARG A 169 -30.88 -15.73 39.19
N HIS A 170 -30.17 -15.89 38.08
CA HIS A 170 -29.72 -17.20 37.62
C HIS A 170 -28.27 -17.49 38.03
N GLY A 171 -27.51 -16.47 38.44
CA GLY A 171 -26.09 -16.60 38.75
C GLY A 171 -25.31 -17.26 37.62
N ASN A 172 -24.33 -18.08 37.99
CA ASN A 172 -23.48 -18.81 37.04
C ASN A 172 -24.18 -20.02 36.38
N THR A 173 -25.40 -20.38 36.81
CA THR A 173 -26.18 -21.47 36.18
C THR A 173 -26.86 -20.99 34.91
N CYS A 174 -27.10 -19.68 34.78
CA CYS A 174 -27.69 -19.04 33.61
C CYS A 174 -28.88 -19.84 33.02
N GLY A 175 -29.83 -20.30 33.85
CA GLY A 175 -30.90 -21.21 33.42
C GLY A 175 -31.75 -20.71 32.26
N PHE A 176 -31.91 -19.39 32.13
CA PHE A 176 -32.54 -18.77 30.96
C PHE A 176 -31.80 -19.13 29.66
N MET A 177 -30.47 -19.17 29.69
CA MET A 177 -29.63 -19.45 28.54
C MET A 177 -29.72 -20.93 28.14
N THR A 178 -29.73 -21.85 29.10
CA THR A 178 -30.00 -23.27 28.83
C THR A 178 -31.33 -23.45 28.10
N SER A 179 -32.37 -22.74 28.56
CA SER A 179 -33.70 -22.77 27.91
C SER A 179 -33.66 -22.22 26.48
N LEU A 180 -32.89 -21.16 26.23
CA LEU A 180 -32.69 -20.61 24.89
C LEU A 180 -31.90 -21.55 23.97
N LEU A 181 -30.85 -22.20 24.47
CA LEU A 181 -30.07 -23.20 23.71
C LEU A 181 -30.98 -24.35 23.25
N ASP A 182 -31.85 -24.84 24.14
CA ASP A 182 -32.81 -25.90 23.83
C ASP A 182 -33.88 -25.46 22.83
N LEU A 183 -34.41 -24.24 22.97
CA LEU A 183 -35.42 -23.68 22.08
C LEU A 183 -34.88 -23.46 20.66
N CYS A 184 -33.70 -22.85 20.55
CA CYS A 184 -33.10 -22.39 19.30
C CYS A 184 -32.25 -23.47 18.59
N ARG A 185 -32.31 -24.72 19.04
CA ARG A 185 -31.57 -25.84 18.45
C ARG A 185 -31.90 -26.03 16.97
N ASN A 186 -30.87 -26.32 16.16
CA ASN A 186 -30.98 -26.65 14.73
C ASN A 186 -31.51 -25.51 13.82
N GLU A 187 -31.25 -24.24 14.14
CA GLU A 187 -31.52 -23.14 13.21
C GLU A 187 -30.75 -23.30 11.89
N ARG A 188 -31.40 -23.01 10.76
CA ARG A 188 -30.84 -23.15 9.41
C ARG A 188 -30.95 -21.88 8.57
N ASP A 189 -31.83 -20.96 8.96
CA ASP A 189 -32.00 -19.71 8.24
C ASP A 189 -30.75 -18.81 8.47
N PRO A 190 -30.07 -18.36 7.40
CA PRO A 190 -28.84 -17.56 7.53
C PRO A 190 -29.02 -16.26 8.31
N LEU A 191 -30.16 -15.57 8.15
CA LEU A 191 -30.42 -14.30 8.81
C LEU A 191 -30.67 -14.51 10.30
N ASN A 192 -31.41 -15.57 10.64
CA ASN A 192 -31.60 -15.99 12.02
C ASN A 192 -30.28 -16.42 12.67
N LEU A 193 -29.44 -17.19 11.96
CA LEU A 193 -28.12 -17.61 12.46
C LEU A 193 -27.22 -16.43 12.81
N MET A 194 -27.24 -15.36 12.01
CA MET A 194 -26.47 -14.14 12.33
C MET A 194 -26.88 -13.56 13.68
N LYS A 195 -28.19 -13.44 13.95
CA LYS A 195 -28.70 -12.95 15.25
C LYS A 195 -28.44 -13.93 16.38
N TRP A 196 -28.51 -15.22 16.11
CA TRP A 196 -28.22 -16.25 17.09
C TRP A 196 -26.76 -16.24 17.52
N PHE A 197 -25.81 -16.24 16.57
CA PHE A 197 -24.39 -16.12 16.86
C PHE A 197 -24.06 -14.82 17.60
N GLU A 198 -24.70 -13.71 17.23
CA GLU A 198 -24.56 -12.44 17.96
C GLU A 198 -25.05 -12.56 19.41
N THR A 199 -26.17 -13.26 19.64
CA THR A 199 -26.72 -13.51 20.98
C THR A 199 -25.77 -14.36 21.82
N LEU A 200 -25.22 -15.45 21.27
CA LEU A 200 -24.25 -16.31 21.94
C LEU A 200 -22.97 -15.54 22.31
N LYS A 201 -22.46 -14.70 21.39
CA LYS A 201 -21.31 -13.84 21.64
C LYS A 201 -21.59 -12.86 22.78
N VAL A 202 -22.71 -12.13 22.73
CA VAL A 202 -23.10 -11.16 23.77
C VAL A 202 -23.22 -11.85 25.12
N PHE A 203 -23.82 -13.04 25.17
CA PHE A 203 -23.90 -13.83 26.39
C PHE A 203 -22.51 -14.13 26.98
N LEU A 204 -21.59 -14.64 26.17
CA LEU A 204 -20.23 -14.99 26.60
C LEU A 204 -19.41 -13.78 27.08
N GLN A 205 -19.71 -12.58 26.57
CA GLN A 205 -19.02 -11.34 26.91
C GLN A 205 -19.59 -10.67 28.16
N ASN A 206 -20.91 -10.73 28.35
CA ASN A 206 -21.59 -9.94 29.38
C ASN A 206 -21.93 -10.72 30.65
N PHE A 207 -21.92 -12.06 30.60
CA PHE A 207 -22.29 -12.91 31.73
C PHE A 207 -21.08 -13.71 32.24
N SER A 208 -21.16 -14.18 33.49
CA SER A 208 -20.18 -15.10 34.08
C SER A 208 -20.72 -16.54 34.25
N PRO A 209 -20.95 -17.28 33.15
CA PRO A 209 -21.44 -18.65 33.22
C PRO A 209 -20.43 -19.61 33.86
N SER A 210 -20.95 -20.71 34.42
CA SER A 210 -20.15 -21.87 34.81
C SER A 210 -19.49 -22.55 33.60
N GLU A 211 -18.51 -23.41 33.86
CA GLU A 211 -17.80 -24.17 32.81
C GLU A 211 -18.74 -25.06 32.01
N ASP A 212 -19.69 -25.74 32.66
CA ASP A 212 -20.69 -26.59 32.00
C ASP A 212 -21.54 -25.79 31.00
N ILE A 213 -22.02 -24.62 31.40
CA ILE A 213 -22.81 -23.74 30.51
C ILE A 213 -21.95 -23.18 29.39
N THR A 214 -20.70 -22.81 29.68
CA THR A 214 -19.75 -22.36 28.65
C THR A 214 -19.52 -23.45 27.60
N LEU A 215 -19.40 -24.71 28.03
CA LEU A 215 -19.25 -25.86 27.15
C LEU A 215 -20.49 -26.10 26.29
N GLU A 216 -21.70 -25.99 26.84
CA GLU A 216 -22.95 -26.14 26.05
C GLU A 216 -23.13 -25.02 25.01
N VAL A 217 -22.77 -23.78 25.36
CA VAL A 217 -22.73 -22.67 24.39
C VAL A 217 -21.69 -22.95 23.31
N PHE A 218 -20.50 -23.43 23.68
CA PHE A 218 -19.46 -23.82 22.73
C PHE A 218 -19.93 -24.90 21.75
N LYS A 219 -20.53 -25.98 22.25
CA LYS A 219 -21.08 -27.07 21.42
C LYS A 219 -22.13 -26.54 20.43
N THR A 220 -22.92 -25.56 20.84
CA THR A 220 -23.99 -24.98 20.03
C THR A 220 -23.45 -24.29 18.77
N PHE A 221 -22.51 -23.33 18.90
CA PHE A 221 -21.99 -22.65 17.71
C PHE A 221 -20.93 -23.47 16.95
N SER A 222 -20.12 -24.29 17.65
CA SER A 222 -19.06 -25.08 17.01
C SER A 222 -19.61 -26.16 16.08
N ALA A 223 -20.85 -26.62 16.28
CA ALA A 223 -21.55 -27.53 15.39
C ALA A 223 -21.74 -26.97 13.96
N TYR A 224 -21.70 -25.65 13.79
CA TYR A 224 -21.77 -24.99 12.48
C TYR A 224 -20.40 -24.84 11.80
N PHE A 225 -19.31 -25.27 12.44
CA PHE A 225 -17.95 -25.06 11.95
C PHE A 225 -17.33 -26.35 11.35
N PRO A 226 -16.80 -26.32 10.11
CA PRO A 226 -16.73 -25.17 9.21
C PRO A 226 -18.05 -24.89 8.50
N ILE A 227 -18.28 -23.62 8.14
CA ILE A 227 -19.48 -23.22 7.38
C ILE A 227 -19.38 -23.72 5.94
N SER A 228 -20.41 -24.45 5.50
CA SER A 228 -20.59 -24.90 4.12
C SER A 228 -21.97 -24.48 3.60
N LEU A 229 -22.01 -23.66 2.56
CA LEU A 229 -23.23 -23.29 1.86
C LEU A 229 -23.27 -23.97 0.48
N ARG A 230 -24.46 -24.44 0.06
CA ARG A 230 -24.67 -25.02 -1.28
C ARG A 230 -24.66 -23.98 -2.41
N SER A 231 -24.91 -22.70 -2.09
CA SER A 231 -24.92 -21.56 -3.01
C SER A 231 -24.06 -20.44 -2.43
N SER A 232 -23.38 -19.67 -3.28
CA SER A 232 -22.50 -18.56 -2.87
C SER A 232 -23.25 -17.40 -2.21
N ALA A 233 -24.54 -17.24 -2.50
CA ALA A 233 -25.44 -16.29 -1.85
C ALA A 233 -26.78 -16.94 -1.52
N THR A 234 -27.31 -16.55 -0.36
CA THR A 234 -28.65 -16.93 0.10
C THR A 234 -29.68 -15.95 -0.45
N PRO A 235 -30.99 -16.29 -0.49
CA PRO A 235 -32.04 -15.36 -0.90
C PRO A 235 -32.06 -14.04 -0.10
N SER A 236 -31.51 -14.06 1.12
CA SER A 236 -31.36 -12.90 2.00
C SER A 236 -30.14 -12.00 1.70
N GLY A 237 -29.25 -12.41 0.79
CA GLY A 237 -27.99 -11.70 0.50
C GLY A 237 -26.82 -12.05 1.43
N ILE A 238 -27.06 -12.80 2.51
CA ILE A 238 -26.01 -13.30 3.41
C ILE A 238 -25.12 -14.31 2.67
N THR A 239 -23.81 -14.12 2.75
CA THR A 239 -22.77 -14.95 2.14
C THR A 239 -22.23 -15.99 3.13
N ALA A 240 -21.44 -16.95 2.62
CA ALA A 240 -20.73 -17.90 3.48
C ALA A 240 -19.71 -17.20 4.40
N ASP A 241 -19.07 -16.14 3.91
CA ASP A 241 -18.03 -15.44 4.67
C ASP A 241 -18.62 -14.59 5.81
N ASP A 242 -19.84 -14.06 5.64
CA ASP A 242 -20.57 -13.40 6.73
C ASP A 242 -20.82 -14.37 7.90
N LEU A 243 -21.28 -15.59 7.60
CA LEU A 243 -21.53 -16.63 8.60
C LEU A 243 -20.23 -17.12 9.25
N LYS A 244 -19.15 -17.32 8.46
CA LYS A 244 -17.83 -17.65 9.02
C LYS A 244 -17.35 -16.58 9.98
N SER A 245 -17.50 -15.31 9.63
CA SER A 245 -17.13 -14.17 10.48
C SER A 245 -17.93 -14.14 11.78
N ALA A 246 -19.24 -14.41 11.71
CA ALA A 246 -20.12 -14.46 12.88
C ALA A 246 -19.77 -15.63 13.82
N VAL A 247 -19.58 -16.84 13.29
CA VAL A 247 -19.16 -18.00 14.09
C VAL A 247 -17.78 -17.79 14.69
N ARG A 248 -16.82 -17.26 13.92
CA ARG A 248 -15.48 -16.91 14.41
C ARG A 248 -15.53 -15.92 15.58
N SER A 249 -16.44 -14.95 15.50
CA SER A 249 -16.67 -14.00 16.59
C SER A 249 -17.22 -14.66 17.86
N CYS A 250 -17.90 -15.80 17.75
CA CYS A 250 -18.30 -16.62 18.91
C CYS A 250 -17.09 -17.35 19.51
N PHE A 251 -16.26 -18.00 18.69
CA PHE A 251 -15.02 -18.65 19.13
C PHE A 251 -14.11 -17.69 19.89
N ALA A 252 -13.94 -16.47 19.36
CA ALA A 252 -13.06 -15.45 19.93
C ALA A 252 -13.73 -14.60 21.04
N ALA A 253 -15.00 -14.87 21.39
CA ALA A 253 -15.80 -13.96 22.22
C ALA A 253 -15.21 -13.73 23.62
N HIS A 254 -14.66 -14.77 24.24
CA HIS A 254 -14.19 -14.71 25.64
C HIS A 254 -13.17 -15.81 25.96
N TYR A 255 -12.21 -15.52 26.85
CA TYR A 255 -11.08 -16.41 27.17
C TYR A 255 -11.47 -17.75 27.82
N ARG A 256 -12.63 -17.80 28.49
CA ARG A 256 -13.18 -19.05 29.08
C ARG A 256 -13.41 -20.15 28.06
N LEU A 257 -13.55 -19.81 26.78
CA LEU A 257 -13.68 -20.79 25.71
C LEU A 257 -12.37 -21.51 25.37
N ALA A 258 -11.22 -21.03 25.84
CA ALA A 258 -9.91 -21.53 25.40
C ALA A 258 -9.74 -23.04 25.55
N ASN A 259 -10.17 -23.61 26.69
CA ASN A 259 -10.10 -25.04 26.99
C ASN A 259 -10.89 -25.93 26.02
N HIS A 260 -11.81 -25.34 25.24
CA HIS A 260 -12.62 -26.06 24.25
C HIS A 260 -12.26 -25.65 22.83
N ALA A 261 -12.18 -24.34 22.57
CA ALA A 261 -11.95 -23.76 21.25
C ALA A 261 -10.58 -24.11 20.67
N ILE A 262 -9.49 -23.92 21.45
CA ILE A 262 -8.13 -24.12 20.92
C ILE A 262 -7.91 -25.61 20.61
N PRO A 263 -8.18 -26.57 21.53
CA PRO A 263 -8.05 -27.99 21.20
C PRO A 263 -8.95 -28.43 20.04
N TYR A 264 -10.19 -27.92 19.96
CA TYR A 264 -11.09 -28.24 18.86
C TYR A 264 -10.54 -27.80 17.50
N LEU A 265 -10.04 -26.57 17.40
CA LEU A 265 -9.49 -26.02 16.16
C LEU A 265 -8.21 -26.75 15.74
N ILE A 266 -7.31 -27.05 16.67
CA ILE A 266 -6.09 -27.83 16.39
C ILE A 266 -6.46 -29.25 15.95
N ASN A 267 -7.34 -29.95 16.68
CA ASN A 267 -7.77 -31.30 16.30
C ASN A 267 -8.49 -31.35 14.95
N LYS A 268 -9.18 -30.26 14.56
CA LYS A 268 -9.77 -30.12 13.22
C LYS A 268 -8.70 -29.90 12.16
N LEU A 269 -7.66 -29.12 12.45
CA LEU A 269 -6.54 -28.89 11.53
C LEU A 269 -5.75 -30.17 11.28
N ASP A 270 -5.47 -30.94 12.34
CA ASP A 270 -4.66 -32.17 12.32
C ASP A 270 -5.35 -33.37 11.64
N GLN A 271 -6.57 -33.21 11.12
CA GLN A 271 -7.25 -34.24 10.31
C GLN A 271 -6.61 -34.46 8.93
N GLY A 272 -5.55 -33.71 8.61
CA GLY A 272 -4.72 -33.92 7.42
C GLY A 272 -5.45 -33.60 6.12
N ASP A 273 -5.21 -34.42 5.09
CA ASP A 273 -5.73 -34.22 3.71
C ASP A 273 -7.27 -34.29 3.60
N ALA A 274 -7.96 -34.74 4.65
CA ALA A 274 -9.42 -34.72 4.72
C ALA A 274 -10.00 -33.30 4.79
N VAL A 275 -9.17 -32.29 5.06
CA VAL A 275 -9.56 -30.89 5.22
C VAL A 275 -9.16 -30.09 3.98
N THR A 276 -10.13 -29.45 3.33
CA THR A 276 -9.84 -28.60 2.18
C THR A 276 -9.03 -27.36 2.58
N VAL A 277 -8.27 -26.81 1.63
CA VAL A 277 -7.47 -25.59 1.83
C VAL A 277 -8.29 -24.44 2.43
N ALA A 278 -9.49 -24.22 1.90
CA ALA A 278 -10.37 -23.15 2.38
C ALA A 278 -10.78 -23.36 3.85
N VAL A 279 -11.00 -24.62 4.27
CA VAL A 279 -11.32 -24.94 5.66
C VAL A 279 -10.09 -24.80 6.56
N LYS A 280 -8.89 -25.22 6.11
CA LYS A 280 -7.64 -24.98 6.85
C LYS A 280 -7.42 -23.49 7.12
N VAL A 281 -7.58 -22.65 6.10
CA VAL A 281 -7.46 -21.20 6.23
C VAL A 281 -8.50 -20.64 7.21
N ASP A 282 -9.74 -21.12 7.16
CA ASP A 282 -10.79 -20.69 8.10
C ASP A 282 -10.49 -21.11 9.56
N ILE A 283 -9.97 -22.32 9.77
CA ILE A 283 -9.49 -22.79 11.09
C ILE A 283 -8.39 -21.86 11.62
N LEU A 284 -7.38 -21.58 10.79
CA LEU A 284 -6.24 -20.75 11.18
C LEU A 284 -6.66 -19.30 11.46
N GLN A 285 -7.53 -18.71 10.63
CA GLN A 285 -8.10 -17.38 10.89
C GLN A 285 -8.91 -17.33 12.19
N THR A 286 -9.61 -18.43 12.51
CA THR A 286 -10.40 -18.53 13.75
C THR A 286 -9.52 -18.68 14.97
N LEU A 287 -8.46 -19.48 14.89
CA LEU A 287 -7.46 -19.61 15.94
C LEU A 287 -6.71 -18.28 16.18
N ASP A 288 -6.30 -17.59 15.11
CA ASP A 288 -5.70 -16.25 15.19
C ASP A 288 -6.60 -15.25 15.93
N ALA A 289 -7.90 -15.23 15.60
CA ALA A 289 -8.87 -14.37 16.28
C ALA A 289 -9.01 -14.70 17.77
N CYS A 290 -9.00 -15.99 18.14
CA CYS A 290 -9.02 -16.41 19.55
C CYS A 290 -7.78 -15.91 20.29
N LEU A 291 -6.59 -16.15 19.76
CA LEU A 291 -5.33 -15.74 20.38
C LEU A 291 -5.25 -14.21 20.55
N ALA A 292 -5.72 -13.46 19.55
CA ALA A 292 -5.70 -12.00 19.58
C ALA A 292 -6.69 -11.40 20.61
N GLN A 293 -7.86 -12.02 20.80
CA GLN A 293 -8.94 -11.47 21.64
C GLN A 293 -9.00 -12.05 23.06
N TYR A 294 -8.48 -13.25 23.29
CA TYR A 294 -8.55 -13.86 24.62
C TYR A 294 -7.74 -13.08 25.64
N GLU A 295 -8.45 -12.59 26.65
CA GLU A 295 -7.89 -12.00 27.86
C GLU A 295 -7.19 -13.05 28.72
N HIS A 296 -6.44 -12.58 29.73
CA HIS A 296 -5.68 -13.41 30.66
C HIS A 296 -4.85 -14.53 30.00
N PRO A 297 -3.85 -14.20 29.15
CA PRO A 297 -3.08 -15.20 28.37
C PRO A 297 -2.53 -16.37 29.19
N LYS A 298 -2.15 -16.15 30.45
CA LYS A 298 -1.69 -17.22 31.35
C LYS A 298 -2.70 -18.34 31.58
N GLN A 299 -3.99 -18.01 31.59
CA GLN A 299 -5.07 -18.98 31.79
C GLN A 299 -5.61 -19.51 30.47
N SER A 300 -5.49 -18.74 29.38
CA SER A 300 -6.20 -19.02 28.12
C SER A 300 -5.31 -19.42 26.95
N VAL A 301 -4.11 -18.84 26.82
CA VAL A 301 -3.22 -19.07 25.66
C VAL A 301 -2.03 -19.94 26.04
N VAL A 302 -1.34 -19.59 27.13
CA VAL A 302 -0.12 -20.24 27.62
C VAL A 302 -0.27 -21.77 27.74
N PRO A 303 -1.38 -22.33 28.27
CA PRO A 303 -1.53 -23.79 28.39
C PRO A 303 -1.47 -24.56 27.06
N PHE A 304 -1.69 -23.88 25.93
CA PHE A 304 -1.78 -24.49 24.61
C PHE A 304 -0.59 -24.16 23.71
N VAL A 305 0.43 -23.43 24.19
CA VAL A 305 1.58 -23.01 23.38
C VAL A 305 2.27 -24.19 22.72
N ASP A 306 2.57 -25.25 23.48
CA ASP A 306 3.25 -26.44 22.96
C ASP A 306 2.38 -27.20 21.97
N GLN A 307 1.06 -27.27 22.20
CA GLN A 307 0.11 -27.91 21.29
C GLN A 307 0.03 -27.15 19.95
N ILE A 308 -0.11 -25.82 20.01
CA ILE A 308 -0.19 -24.98 18.82
C ILE A 308 1.13 -25.05 18.04
N TRP A 309 2.28 -24.90 18.71
CA TRP A 309 3.58 -24.99 18.07
C TRP A 309 3.82 -26.38 17.45
N GLY A 310 3.49 -27.44 18.17
CA GLY A 310 3.65 -28.82 17.75
C GLY A 310 2.88 -29.18 16.48
N SER A 311 1.69 -28.61 16.30
CA SER A 311 0.87 -28.77 15.08
C SER A 311 1.35 -27.83 13.96
N LEU A 312 1.42 -26.52 14.23
CA LEU A 312 1.60 -25.49 13.20
C LEU A 312 2.98 -25.44 12.57
N LYS A 313 4.04 -25.88 13.27
CA LYS A 313 5.39 -25.88 12.68
C LYS A 313 5.46 -26.76 11.43
N TYR A 314 4.70 -27.85 11.37
CA TYR A 314 4.67 -28.77 10.23
C TYR A 314 3.86 -28.24 9.05
N GLU A 315 2.84 -27.42 9.29
CA GLU A 315 2.08 -26.74 8.23
C GLU A 315 2.94 -25.75 7.44
N VAL A 316 4.01 -25.20 8.04
CA VAL A 316 4.99 -24.38 7.33
C VAL A 316 6.16 -25.23 6.79
N ARG A 317 6.68 -26.15 7.62
CA ARG A 317 7.83 -27.01 7.25
C ARG A 317 7.57 -27.86 6.02
N ASN A 318 6.38 -28.46 5.93
CA ASN A 318 5.98 -29.35 4.85
C ASN A 318 4.93 -28.71 3.93
N GLY A 319 4.57 -27.45 4.15
CA GLY A 319 3.50 -26.78 3.43
C GLY A 319 3.90 -26.36 2.02
N GLU A 320 2.98 -26.57 1.07
CA GLU A 320 3.13 -26.10 -0.32
C GLU A 320 2.17 -24.95 -0.65
N ILE A 321 1.09 -24.79 0.12
CA ILE A 321 0.00 -23.86 -0.19
C ILE A 321 0.27 -22.48 0.45
N PRO A 322 0.48 -21.41 -0.34
CA PRO A 322 0.87 -20.10 0.18
C PRO A 322 -0.13 -19.49 1.17
N ASP A 323 -1.43 -19.63 0.93
CA ASP A 323 -2.47 -19.06 1.79
C ASP A 323 -2.51 -19.72 3.18
N THR A 324 -2.30 -21.04 3.23
CA THR A 324 -2.25 -21.79 4.49
C THR A 324 -0.98 -21.45 5.27
N ILE A 325 0.16 -21.36 4.58
CA ILE A 325 1.43 -20.92 5.18
C ILE A 325 1.28 -19.51 5.76
N LYS A 326 0.73 -18.56 4.98
CA LYS A 326 0.53 -17.18 5.44
C LYS A 326 -0.38 -17.09 6.66
N ALA A 327 -1.49 -17.83 6.66
CA ALA A 327 -2.40 -17.89 7.82
C ALA A 327 -1.72 -18.51 9.05
N THR A 328 -0.91 -19.57 8.86
CA THR A 328 -0.15 -20.23 9.93
C THR A 328 0.87 -19.30 10.55
N LEU A 329 1.67 -18.61 9.73
CA LEU A 329 2.65 -17.63 10.21
C LEU A 329 2.00 -16.49 10.99
N LYS A 330 0.79 -16.07 10.60
CA LYS A 330 0.01 -15.09 11.35
C LYS A 330 -0.38 -15.62 12.74
N VAL A 331 -0.85 -16.86 12.84
CA VAL A 331 -1.17 -17.50 14.14
C VAL A 331 0.07 -17.59 15.02
N ILE A 332 1.23 -18.01 14.48
CA ILE A 332 2.50 -18.07 15.24
C ILE A 332 2.91 -16.69 15.75
N ARG A 333 2.77 -15.65 14.92
CA ARG A 333 3.04 -14.27 15.33
C ARG A 333 2.10 -13.82 16.46
N SER A 334 0.80 -14.09 16.33
CA SER A 334 -0.20 -13.77 17.35
C SER A 334 0.07 -14.52 18.65
N LEU A 335 0.36 -15.83 18.60
CA LEU A 335 0.76 -16.64 19.76
C LEU A 335 1.95 -16.01 20.49
N THR A 336 3.02 -15.73 19.75
CA THR A 336 4.27 -15.18 20.30
C THR A 336 4.04 -13.81 20.95
N ALA A 337 3.17 -12.97 20.37
CA ALA A 337 2.85 -11.65 20.91
C ALA A 337 2.01 -11.69 22.21
N ARG A 338 1.40 -12.83 22.57
CA ARG A 338 0.62 -13.00 23.81
C ARG A 338 1.43 -13.51 25.00
N LEU A 339 2.69 -13.90 24.79
CA LEU A 339 3.54 -14.47 25.85
C LEU A 339 4.21 -13.35 26.67
N ASP A 340 4.29 -13.55 27.98
CA ASP A 340 5.10 -12.70 28.85
C ASP A 340 6.58 -13.09 28.77
N GLU A 341 7.45 -12.46 29.57
CA GLU A 341 8.90 -12.66 29.46
C GLU A 341 9.36 -14.10 29.72
N ASP A 342 8.83 -14.77 30.74
CA ASP A 342 9.26 -16.13 31.11
C ASP A 342 8.72 -17.15 30.13
N GLU A 343 7.43 -17.01 29.76
CA GLU A 343 6.79 -17.90 28.81
C GLU A 343 7.35 -17.72 27.39
N LEU A 344 7.66 -16.48 26.98
CA LEU A 344 8.34 -16.19 25.72
C LEU A 344 9.71 -16.86 25.70
N ARG A 345 10.52 -16.72 26.75
CA ARG A 345 11.86 -17.33 26.82
C ARG A 345 11.79 -18.86 26.65
N SER A 346 10.85 -19.51 27.34
CA SER A 346 10.62 -20.96 27.21
C SER A 346 10.21 -21.35 25.79
N PHE A 347 9.24 -20.64 25.21
CA PHE A 347 8.78 -20.87 23.85
C PHE A 347 9.91 -20.68 22.82
N LEU A 348 10.67 -19.58 22.90
CA LEU A 348 11.79 -19.29 22.01
C LEU A 348 12.87 -20.36 22.09
N ALA A 349 13.17 -20.89 23.29
CA ALA A 349 14.11 -21.99 23.45
C ALA A 349 13.61 -23.28 22.77
N SER A 350 12.31 -23.58 22.91
CA SER A 350 11.70 -24.74 22.25
C SER A 350 11.71 -24.60 20.73
N ALA A 351 11.23 -23.45 20.21
CA ALA A 351 11.21 -23.15 18.80
C ALA A 351 12.62 -23.14 18.19
N TRP A 352 13.62 -22.58 18.88
CA TRP A 352 15.00 -22.55 18.40
C TRP A 352 15.58 -23.96 18.21
N ARG A 353 15.32 -24.89 19.15
CA ARG A 353 15.75 -26.29 19.00
C ARG A 353 15.18 -26.96 17.74
N ASP A 354 13.95 -26.64 17.38
CA ASP A 354 13.32 -27.18 16.17
C ASP A 354 13.86 -26.51 14.90
N LEU A 355 14.15 -25.20 14.94
CA LEU A 355 14.54 -24.42 13.77
C LEU A 355 16.03 -24.51 13.42
N VAL A 356 16.91 -24.71 14.40
CA VAL A 356 18.37 -24.62 14.21
C VAL A 356 18.91 -25.63 13.19
N GLU A 357 18.45 -26.89 13.26
CA GLU A 357 18.84 -27.94 12.32
C GLU A 357 18.28 -27.68 10.91
N ASP A 358 17.07 -27.13 10.84
CA ASP A 358 16.39 -26.81 9.60
C ASP A 358 17.02 -25.63 8.86
N ILE A 359 17.47 -24.61 9.60
CA ILE A 359 18.23 -23.47 9.05
C ILE A 359 19.53 -23.98 8.42
N SER A 360 20.19 -24.96 9.03
CA SER A 360 21.41 -25.57 8.49
C SER A 360 21.17 -26.54 7.33
N SER A 361 19.92 -26.86 7.01
CA SER A 361 19.56 -27.81 5.95
C SER A 361 19.07 -27.07 4.69
N PRO A 362 19.73 -27.25 3.53
CA PRO A 362 19.36 -26.56 2.29
C PRO A 362 17.91 -26.81 1.84
N THR A 363 17.31 -27.92 2.28
CA THR A 363 15.93 -28.28 1.96
C THR A 363 14.90 -27.49 2.76
N TYR A 364 15.24 -27.09 3.99
CA TYR A 364 14.29 -26.54 4.96
C TYR A 364 14.61 -25.12 5.44
N THR A 365 15.76 -24.54 5.05
CA THR A 365 16.18 -23.20 5.46
C THR A 365 15.10 -22.14 5.18
N ALA A 366 14.43 -22.21 4.02
CA ALA A 366 13.40 -21.24 3.66
C ALA A 366 12.18 -21.30 4.59
N GLN A 367 11.71 -22.51 4.92
CA GLN A 367 10.55 -22.75 5.77
C GLN A 367 10.86 -22.39 7.23
N ALA A 368 12.03 -22.80 7.74
CA ALA A 368 12.49 -22.43 9.07
C ALA A 368 12.72 -20.92 9.18
N GLY A 369 13.25 -20.30 8.13
CA GLY A 369 13.39 -18.85 8.02
C GLY A 369 12.07 -18.11 8.14
N ARG A 370 11.01 -18.58 7.46
CA ARG A 370 9.65 -17.99 7.58
C ARG A 370 9.10 -18.07 9.01
N LEU A 371 9.28 -19.20 9.69
CA LEU A 371 8.88 -19.36 11.09
C LEU A 371 9.66 -18.40 12.01
N LEU A 372 10.99 -18.33 11.84
CA LEU A 372 11.85 -17.42 12.60
C LEU A 372 11.46 -15.95 12.38
N VAL A 373 11.12 -15.58 11.15
CA VAL A 373 10.62 -14.24 10.78
C VAL A 373 9.29 -13.94 11.47
N ALA A 374 8.35 -14.89 11.52
CA ALA A 374 7.08 -14.71 12.22
C ALA A 374 7.27 -14.54 13.74
N ILE A 375 8.17 -15.31 14.35
CA ILE A 375 8.51 -15.24 15.77
C ILE A 375 9.20 -13.91 16.10
N SER A 376 10.28 -13.57 15.39
CA SER A 376 11.05 -12.33 15.60
C SER A 376 10.21 -11.08 15.33
N GLY A 377 9.31 -11.11 14.35
CA GLY A 377 8.41 -10.00 14.02
C GLY A 377 7.22 -9.82 14.96
N ALA A 378 7.01 -10.70 15.94
CA ALA A 378 5.85 -10.63 16.84
C ALA A 378 5.89 -9.42 17.78
N SER A 379 7.06 -9.08 18.33
CA SER A 379 7.26 -7.95 19.22
C SER A 379 8.75 -7.54 19.27
N PRO A 380 9.08 -6.30 19.66
CA PRO A 380 10.47 -5.90 19.89
C PRO A 380 11.21 -6.80 20.88
N LYS A 381 10.52 -7.27 21.94
CA LYS A 381 11.09 -8.21 22.92
C LYS A 381 11.46 -9.55 22.27
N SER A 382 10.57 -10.12 21.46
CA SER A 382 10.84 -11.36 20.72
C SER A 382 12.03 -11.17 19.77
N PHE A 383 12.04 -10.07 19.02
CA PHE A 383 13.15 -9.71 18.14
C PHE A 383 14.48 -9.65 18.89
N SER A 384 14.53 -8.91 20.00
CA SER A 384 15.74 -8.76 20.83
C SER A 384 16.31 -10.09 21.31
N SER A 385 15.42 -11.03 21.65
CA SER A 385 15.79 -12.29 22.30
C SER A 385 16.28 -13.34 21.31
N ILE A 386 15.63 -13.50 20.15
CA ILE A 386 15.94 -14.59 19.21
C ILE A 386 16.98 -14.19 18.14
N THR A 387 17.06 -12.91 17.79
CA THR A 387 17.88 -12.44 16.66
C THR A 387 19.40 -12.62 16.86
N PRO A 388 20.00 -12.38 18.04
CA PRO A 388 21.45 -12.55 18.22
C PRO A 388 21.93 -13.97 17.92
N GLN A 389 21.23 -14.98 18.48
CA GLN A 389 21.54 -16.38 18.23
C GLN A 389 21.25 -16.79 16.77
N ALA A 390 20.19 -16.25 16.17
CA ALA A 390 19.87 -16.49 14.77
C ALA A 390 20.95 -15.96 13.82
N ILE A 391 21.36 -14.69 13.96
CA ILE A 391 22.39 -14.08 13.12
C ILE A 391 23.70 -14.86 13.27
N SER A 392 24.12 -15.16 14.50
CA SER A 392 25.36 -15.91 14.75
C SER A 392 25.35 -17.29 14.08
N HIS A 393 24.23 -18.02 14.17
CA HIS A 393 24.09 -19.33 13.53
C HIS A 393 24.06 -19.26 12.01
N ILE A 394 23.35 -18.27 11.44
CA ILE A 394 23.31 -18.05 9.99
C ILE A 394 24.71 -17.69 9.47
N GLN A 395 25.44 -16.80 10.16
CA GLN A 395 26.82 -16.45 9.84
C GLN A 395 27.74 -17.68 9.83
N SER A 396 27.67 -18.51 10.87
CA SER A 396 28.43 -19.76 10.94
C SER A 396 28.08 -20.69 9.77
N THR A 397 26.78 -20.88 9.51
CA THR A 397 26.31 -21.77 8.43
C THR A 397 26.75 -21.26 7.05
N LEU A 398 26.69 -19.94 6.80
CA LEU A 398 27.17 -19.30 5.57
C LEU A 398 28.65 -19.57 5.30
N ARG A 399 29.49 -19.56 6.36
CA ARG A 399 30.94 -19.83 6.25
C ARG A 399 31.25 -21.28 5.87
N HIS A 400 30.38 -22.23 6.24
CA HIS A 400 30.63 -23.65 6.06
C HIS A 400 29.92 -24.26 4.83
N THR A 401 28.77 -23.72 4.43
CA THR A 401 28.01 -24.27 3.30
C THR A 401 28.70 -24.00 1.96
N GLN A 402 28.72 -25.00 1.09
CA GLN A 402 29.20 -24.88 -0.30
C GLN A 402 28.05 -24.80 -1.31
N SER A 403 26.81 -25.07 -0.89
CA SER A 403 25.64 -25.03 -1.77
C SER A 403 25.22 -23.60 -2.06
N ALA A 404 25.17 -23.22 -3.35
CA ALA A 404 24.71 -21.90 -3.78
C ALA A 404 23.24 -21.66 -3.43
N SER A 405 22.36 -22.66 -3.56
CA SER A 405 20.95 -22.54 -3.16
C SER A 405 20.81 -22.30 -1.66
N HIS A 406 21.62 -22.98 -0.85
CA HIS A 406 21.61 -22.79 0.60
C HIS A 406 22.08 -21.39 0.98
N LYS A 407 23.18 -20.90 0.38
CA LYS A 407 23.66 -19.52 0.59
C LYS A 407 22.58 -18.50 0.23
N GLN A 408 21.89 -18.71 -0.88
CA GLN A 408 20.81 -17.83 -1.33
C GLN A 408 19.70 -17.73 -0.27
N GLU A 409 19.22 -18.85 0.26
CA GLU A 409 18.17 -18.85 1.28
C GLU A 409 18.62 -18.25 2.62
N LEU A 410 19.88 -18.49 3.02
CA LEU A 410 20.45 -17.88 4.23
C LEU A 410 20.58 -16.36 4.11
N VAL A 411 21.02 -15.84 2.96
CA VAL A 411 21.07 -14.39 2.70
C VAL A 411 19.65 -13.81 2.64
N ALA A 412 18.71 -14.50 1.99
CA ALA A 412 17.30 -14.07 1.97
C ALA A 412 16.68 -14.00 3.38
N LEU A 413 17.08 -14.90 4.28
CA LEU A 413 16.67 -14.86 5.69
C LEU A 413 17.24 -13.63 6.42
N ILE A 414 18.53 -13.31 6.24
CA ILE A 414 19.13 -12.08 6.80
C ILE A 414 18.40 -10.84 6.27
N ASN A 415 18.12 -10.78 4.96
CA ASN A 415 17.39 -9.67 4.36
C ASN A 415 15.99 -9.55 4.96
N SER A 416 15.30 -10.67 5.20
CA SER A 416 13.99 -10.68 5.86
C SER A 416 14.06 -10.14 7.29
N ILE A 417 15.11 -10.48 8.05
CA ILE A 417 15.37 -9.92 9.39
C ILE A 417 15.57 -8.40 9.32
N LEU A 418 16.33 -7.89 8.34
CA LEU A 418 16.50 -6.45 8.10
C LEU A 418 15.16 -5.74 7.82
N THR A 419 14.30 -6.33 6.99
CA THR A 419 12.97 -5.78 6.69
C THR A 419 12.08 -5.72 7.93
N ILE A 420 12.06 -6.79 8.74
CA ILE A 420 11.30 -6.82 10.00
C ILE A 420 11.80 -5.74 10.95
N ARG A 421 13.12 -5.62 11.10
CA ARG A 421 13.72 -4.62 11.97
C ARG A 421 13.29 -3.21 11.57
N SER A 422 13.37 -2.87 10.28
CA SER A 422 12.89 -1.58 9.77
C SER A 422 11.41 -1.31 10.11
N HIS A 423 10.56 -2.33 9.99
CA HIS A 423 9.14 -2.21 10.34
C HIS A 423 8.93 -2.01 11.85
N LEU A 424 9.71 -2.70 12.70
CA LEU A 424 9.66 -2.54 14.15
C LEU A 424 10.15 -1.15 14.57
N VAL A 425 11.23 -0.64 13.97
CA VAL A 425 11.72 0.74 14.22
C VAL A 425 10.64 1.77 13.89
N ASN A 426 9.95 1.64 12.75
CA ASN A 426 8.85 2.56 12.39
C ASN A 426 7.69 2.47 13.41
N THR A 427 7.33 1.25 13.83
CA THR A 427 6.27 1.05 14.83
C THR A 427 6.64 1.67 16.18
N LEU A 428 7.91 1.66 16.58
CA LEU A 428 8.38 2.31 17.80
C LEU A 428 8.30 3.83 17.71
N LYS A 429 8.60 4.43 16.54
CA LYS A 429 8.51 5.88 16.31
C LYS A 429 7.09 6.41 16.42
N ASP A 430 6.10 5.67 15.93
CA ASP A 430 4.69 6.07 15.99
C ASP A 430 4.13 6.07 17.43
N ASN A 431 4.69 5.23 18.31
CA ASN A 431 4.21 5.01 19.69
C ASN A 431 4.92 5.88 20.75
N SER A 432 5.22 7.14 20.43
CA SER A 432 6.06 8.13 21.16
C SER A 432 5.72 8.45 22.64
N ASN A 433 5.03 7.58 23.38
CA ASN A 433 4.82 7.66 24.83
C ASN A 433 5.70 6.70 25.66
N VAL A 434 6.67 6.00 25.06
CA VAL A 434 7.55 5.08 25.80
C VAL A 434 8.85 5.79 26.18
N ASN A 435 8.85 6.42 27.37
CA ASN A 435 10.06 6.57 28.17
C ASN A 435 10.47 5.17 28.65
N GLU A 436 11.77 4.85 28.51
CA GLU A 436 12.41 3.55 28.76
C GLU A 436 12.32 2.56 27.57
N ASN A 437 13.33 2.57 26.70
CA ASN A 437 14.19 1.41 26.44
C ASN A 437 15.24 1.79 25.39
N THR A 438 16.49 1.90 25.83
CA THR A 438 17.66 2.00 24.96
C THR A 438 17.99 0.58 24.46
N ASP A 439 18.05 0.41 23.14
CA ASP A 439 18.53 -0.79 22.42
C ASP A 439 17.66 -2.08 22.48
N LEU A 440 16.35 -1.98 22.18
CA LEU A 440 15.48 -3.17 22.05
C LEU A 440 15.68 -3.97 20.75
N LEU A 441 16.41 -3.44 19.77
CA LEU A 441 16.52 -4.06 18.45
C LEU A 441 17.96 -4.44 18.08
N ASN A 442 18.84 -4.54 19.09
CA ASN A 442 20.22 -4.98 18.98
C ASN A 442 20.99 -4.24 17.88
N ASP A 443 21.00 -2.90 17.95
CA ASP A 443 21.50 -2.03 16.89
C ASP A 443 22.96 -2.34 16.53
N GLU A 444 23.75 -2.83 17.49
CA GLU A 444 25.14 -3.28 17.35
C GLU A 444 25.35 -4.45 16.39
N LEU A 445 24.32 -5.28 16.15
CA LEU A 445 24.40 -6.43 15.23
C LEU A 445 24.22 -6.04 13.76
N PHE A 446 23.80 -4.80 13.49
CA PHE A 446 23.44 -4.34 12.15
C PHE A 446 24.42 -3.26 11.66
N GLY A 447 24.10 -2.66 10.50
CA GLY A 447 24.94 -1.62 9.89
C GLY A 447 26.33 -2.14 9.53
N ASP A 448 27.36 -1.47 10.03
CA ASP A 448 28.77 -1.77 9.74
C ASP A 448 29.18 -3.20 10.17
N SER A 449 28.64 -3.68 11.29
CA SER A 449 28.94 -5.03 11.80
C SER A 449 28.50 -6.10 10.80
N LEU A 450 27.20 -6.12 10.47
CA LEU A 450 26.65 -7.05 9.49
C LEU A 450 27.25 -6.90 8.09
N PHE A 451 27.59 -5.67 7.69
CA PHE A 451 28.31 -5.42 6.44
C PHE A 451 29.65 -6.17 6.43
N SER A 452 30.48 -5.97 7.47
CA SER A 452 31.82 -6.52 7.53
C SER A 452 31.86 -8.04 7.74
N GLU A 453 30.92 -8.59 8.51
CA GLU A 453 30.93 -10.00 8.89
C GLU A 453 30.19 -10.92 7.89
N VAL A 454 29.26 -10.37 7.11
CA VAL A 454 28.41 -11.13 6.18
C VAL A 454 28.55 -10.64 4.75
N TYR A 455 28.12 -9.42 4.45
CA TYR A 455 27.97 -8.99 3.07
C TYR A 455 29.31 -8.79 2.36
N ALA A 456 30.34 -8.29 3.05
CA ALA A 456 31.65 -8.06 2.46
C ALA A 456 32.36 -9.37 2.05
N PRO A 457 32.49 -10.38 2.93
CA PRO A 457 33.03 -11.68 2.53
C PRO A 457 32.24 -12.36 1.40
N LEU A 458 30.90 -12.28 1.45
CA LEU A 458 30.06 -12.86 0.40
C LEU A 458 30.20 -12.16 -0.95
N TRP A 459 30.36 -10.83 -0.94
CA TRP A 459 30.63 -10.05 -2.15
C TRP A 459 31.97 -10.46 -2.77
N GLU A 460 33.03 -10.53 -1.96
CA GLU A 460 34.38 -10.92 -2.42
C GLU A 460 34.39 -12.36 -2.97
N GLU A 461 33.67 -13.29 -2.33
CA GLU A 461 33.55 -14.67 -2.81
C GLU A 461 32.78 -14.78 -4.14
N THR A 462 31.73 -13.96 -4.32
CA THR A 462 30.81 -14.08 -5.47
C THR A 462 31.27 -13.26 -6.67
N SER A 463 31.99 -12.15 -6.44
CA SER A 463 32.47 -11.26 -7.51
C SER A 463 33.67 -11.81 -8.30
N GLY A 464 34.41 -12.79 -7.76
CA GLY A 464 35.61 -13.36 -8.39
C GLY A 464 35.41 -14.68 -9.17
N VAL A 465 34.21 -15.27 -9.21
CA VAL A 465 33.95 -16.62 -9.78
C VAL A 465 32.91 -16.56 -10.90
N GLN A 466 33.01 -17.43 -11.91
CA GLN A 466 32.04 -17.53 -13.02
C GLN A 466 30.58 -17.56 -12.50
N VAL A 467 29.82 -16.53 -12.85
CA VAL A 467 28.54 -16.12 -12.22
C VAL A 467 27.34 -17.04 -12.58
N THR A 468 27.54 -18.10 -13.38
CA THR A 468 26.46 -18.99 -13.83
C THR A 468 25.72 -19.72 -12.69
N GLU A 469 26.42 -20.22 -11.67
CA GLU A 469 25.80 -20.99 -10.58
C GLU A 469 25.41 -20.14 -9.36
N LYS A 470 25.99 -18.94 -9.20
CA LYS A 470 25.81 -18.06 -8.01
C LYS A 470 24.97 -16.81 -8.27
N GLY A 471 24.39 -16.63 -9.47
CA GLY A 471 23.60 -15.45 -9.81
C GLY A 471 22.45 -15.15 -8.82
N GLY A 472 21.76 -16.19 -8.34
CA GLY A 472 20.71 -16.05 -7.31
C GLY A 472 21.23 -15.53 -5.97
N VAL A 473 22.42 -15.98 -5.53
CA VAL A 473 23.09 -15.48 -4.32
C VAL A 473 23.44 -14.02 -4.49
N PHE A 474 24.00 -13.64 -5.65
CA PHE A 474 24.40 -12.27 -5.94
C PHE A 474 23.19 -11.30 -5.92
N LYS A 475 22.05 -11.70 -6.50
CA LYS A 475 20.80 -10.93 -6.42
C LYS A 475 20.38 -10.68 -4.97
N LYS A 476 20.45 -11.70 -4.09
CA LYS A 476 20.14 -11.55 -2.67
C LYS A 476 21.15 -10.68 -1.90
N ILE A 477 22.42 -10.68 -2.29
CA ILE A 477 23.41 -9.76 -1.74
C ILE A 477 23.04 -8.31 -2.09
N LEU A 478 22.69 -8.02 -3.35
CA LEU A 478 22.30 -6.68 -3.79
C LEU A 478 21.06 -6.17 -3.03
N GLU A 479 20.01 -7.00 -2.91
CA GLU A 479 18.82 -6.70 -2.11
C GLU A 479 19.16 -6.40 -0.64
N GLY A 480 20.04 -7.22 -0.05
CA GLY A 480 20.45 -7.08 1.35
C GLY A 480 21.26 -5.82 1.62
N LEU A 481 22.18 -5.48 0.72
CA LEU A 481 22.97 -4.26 0.77
C LEU A 481 22.08 -3.00 0.70
N ALA A 482 21.06 -3.00 -0.17
CA ALA A 482 20.09 -1.90 -0.23
C ALA A 482 19.28 -1.79 1.08
N ALA A 483 18.78 -2.91 1.61
CA ALA A 483 18.06 -2.94 2.88
C ALA A 483 18.93 -2.53 4.08
N LEU A 484 20.24 -2.79 4.02
CA LEU A 484 21.21 -2.46 5.07
C LEU A 484 21.45 -0.95 5.18
N VAL A 485 21.57 -0.24 4.05
CA VAL A 485 21.69 1.22 4.00
C VAL A 485 20.49 1.92 4.64
N GLY A 486 19.30 1.29 4.56
CA GLY A 486 18.07 1.77 5.18
C GLY A 486 17.98 1.62 6.69
N GLN A 487 18.87 0.85 7.33
CA GLN A 487 18.77 0.59 8.76
C GLN A 487 19.04 1.84 9.58
N ARG A 488 18.10 2.13 10.49
CA ARG A 488 18.16 3.25 11.43
C ARG A 488 18.24 2.76 12.86
N SER A 489 18.85 3.57 13.71
CA SER A 489 18.87 3.40 15.16
C SER A 489 17.46 3.28 15.73
N SER A 490 17.32 2.46 16.76
CA SER A 490 16.07 2.21 17.50
C SER A 490 15.80 3.27 18.58
N ASP A 491 16.74 4.18 18.83
CA ASP A 491 16.61 5.25 19.84
C ASP A 491 15.62 6.36 19.44
N ALA A 492 14.95 6.94 20.46
CA ALA A 492 13.93 7.97 20.26
C ALA A 492 14.51 9.35 19.88
N GLY A 493 15.81 9.58 20.07
CA GLY A 493 16.42 10.92 20.04
C GLY A 493 16.84 11.42 18.65
N SER A 494 17.31 10.54 17.78
CA SER A 494 17.61 10.89 16.38
C SER A 494 17.71 9.63 15.54
N SER A 495 16.99 9.55 14.43
CA SER A 495 17.02 8.41 13.49
C SER A 495 18.36 8.33 12.75
N ARG A 496 19.44 8.02 13.46
CA ARG A 496 20.79 7.88 12.92
C ARG A 496 20.86 6.64 12.03
N GLN A 497 21.60 6.74 10.94
CA GLN A 497 21.90 5.60 10.06
C GLN A 497 22.90 4.66 10.74
N LEU A 498 22.64 3.35 10.68
CA LEU A 498 23.54 2.36 11.32
C LEU A 498 24.81 2.10 10.52
N CYS A 499 24.75 2.20 9.19
CA CYS A 499 25.94 2.20 8.35
C CYS A 499 26.67 3.55 8.47
N SER A 500 27.98 3.50 8.64
CA SER A 500 28.80 4.71 8.55
C SER A 500 28.92 5.20 7.10
N PRO A 501 29.20 6.50 6.88
CA PRO A 501 29.42 7.04 5.53
C PRO A 501 30.40 6.23 4.64
N PRO A 502 31.59 5.80 5.12
CA PRO A 502 32.49 5.01 4.27
C PRO A 502 31.92 3.63 3.90
N THR A 503 31.15 3.01 4.79
CA THR A 503 30.43 1.77 4.48
C THR A 503 29.37 2.03 3.41
N CYS A 504 28.54 3.06 3.56
CA CYS A 504 27.55 3.44 2.55
C CYS A 504 28.20 3.69 1.18
N GLU A 505 29.29 4.46 1.13
CA GLU A 505 30.05 4.70 -0.11
C GLU A 505 30.54 3.40 -0.75
N LYS A 506 31.10 2.48 0.04
CA LYS A 506 31.53 1.16 -0.43
C LYS A 506 30.36 0.33 -0.97
N ILE A 507 29.21 0.36 -0.29
CA ILE A 507 27.98 -0.29 -0.74
C ILE A 507 27.51 0.28 -2.09
N PHE A 508 27.47 1.59 -2.25
CA PHE A 508 27.06 2.21 -3.52
C PHE A 508 28.03 1.91 -4.67
N ASN A 509 29.35 1.86 -4.41
CA ASN A 509 30.33 1.37 -5.39
C ASN A 509 30.00 -0.06 -5.86
N TRP A 510 29.61 -0.94 -4.92
CA TRP A 510 29.23 -2.32 -5.24
C TRP A 510 27.90 -2.41 -5.99
N LEU A 511 26.86 -1.72 -5.54
CA LEU A 511 25.56 -1.68 -6.22
C LEU A 511 25.66 -1.10 -7.64
N ALA A 512 26.54 -0.12 -7.87
CA ALA A 512 26.80 0.45 -9.19
C ALA A 512 27.61 -0.46 -10.11
N SER A 513 28.34 -1.44 -9.57
CA SER A 513 29.27 -2.23 -10.35
C SER A 513 28.60 -2.97 -11.53
N PRO A 514 27.50 -3.72 -11.34
CA PRO A 514 26.88 -4.47 -12.44
C PRO A 514 26.18 -3.62 -13.49
N SER A 515 25.58 -2.48 -13.10
CA SER A 515 24.67 -1.69 -13.94
C SER A 515 25.26 -0.38 -14.45
N ILE A 516 26.39 0.08 -13.90
CA ILE A 516 27.04 1.36 -14.28
C ILE A 516 28.50 1.12 -14.66
N ILE A 517 29.30 0.54 -13.77
CA ILE A 517 30.77 0.47 -13.95
C ILE A 517 31.15 -0.59 -14.98
N TYR A 518 30.73 -1.85 -14.79
CA TYR A 518 31.10 -2.95 -15.68
C TYR A 518 30.65 -2.76 -17.13
N PRO A 519 29.42 -2.29 -17.42
CA PRO A 519 29.00 -2.00 -18.79
C PRO A 519 29.91 -0.99 -19.50
N LEU A 520 30.31 0.09 -18.81
CA LEU A 520 31.20 1.11 -19.39
C LEU A 520 32.63 0.60 -19.58
N GLU A 521 33.15 -0.16 -18.62
CA GLU A 521 34.50 -0.72 -18.70
C GLU A 521 34.61 -1.96 -19.60
N GLY A 522 33.51 -2.38 -20.23
CA GLY A 522 33.48 -3.59 -21.07
C GLY A 522 33.70 -4.89 -20.29
N LYS A 523 33.49 -4.86 -18.97
CA LYS A 523 33.61 -6.03 -18.10
C LYS A 523 32.30 -6.80 -18.12
N GLN A 524 32.38 -8.10 -18.29
CA GLN A 524 31.22 -8.98 -18.15
C GLN A 524 31.37 -9.80 -16.88
N LEU A 525 30.28 -9.87 -16.10
CA LEU A 525 30.18 -10.76 -14.95
C LEU A 525 30.20 -12.23 -15.40
N ASN A 526 29.64 -12.51 -16.56
CA ASN A 526 29.66 -13.82 -17.19
C ASN A 526 29.86 -13.71 -18.71
N GLU A 527 30.99 -14.18 -19.21
CA GLU A 527 31.34 -14.13 -20.64
C GLU A 527 30.45 -15.03 -21.52
N THR A 528 29.69 -15.95 -20.92
CA THR A 528 28.98 -17.02 -21.66
C THR A 528 27.46 -16.87 -21.68
N ASN A 529 26.85 -16.07 -20.80
CA ASN A 529 25.39 -15.98 -20.66
C ASN A 529 24.91 -14.53 -20.54
N SER A 530 24.40 -13.99 -21.65
CA SER A 530 23.87 -12.63 -21.75
C SER A 530 22.61 -12.39 -20.90
N GLU A 531 21.69 -13.36 -20.86
CA GLU A 531 20.44 -13.25 -20.11
C GLU A 531 20.71 -13.14 -18.60
N ALA A 532 21.60 -13.98 -18.07
CA ALA A 532 22.00 -13.93 -16.67
C ALA A 532 22.67 -12.60 -16.28
N ASN A 533 23.42 -11.97 -17.20
CA ASN A 533 24.00 -10.65 -16.96
C ASN A 533 22.92 -9.57 -16.90
N GLN A 534 21.92 -9.61 -17.79
CA GLN A 534 20.82 -8.65 -17.77
C GLN A 534 19.99 -8.76 -16.49
N ASP A 535 19.69 -9.98 -16.07
CA ASP A 535 19.01 -10.30 -14.83
C ASP A 535 19.68 -9.69 -13.58
N ILE A 536 21.02 -9.67 -13.56
CA ILE A 536 21.80 -9.07 -12.48
C ILE A 536 21.82 -7.54 -12.60
N ARG A 537 21.93 -7.01 -13.83
CA ARG A 537 21.81 -5.56 -14.08
C ARG A 537 20.46 -5.06 -13.52
N ASP A 538 19.36 -5.73 -13.85
CA ASP A 538 18.01 -5.34 -13.39
C ASP A 538 17.87 -5.41 -11.85
N ALA A 539 18.45 -6.43 -11.22
CA ALA A 539 18.50 -6.54 -9.76
C ALA A 539 19.31 -5.41 -9.11
N ALA A 540 20.45 -5.03 -9.71
CA ALA A 540 21.27 -3.91 -9.24
C ALA A 540 20.55 -2.57 -9.41
N VAL A 541 19.84 -2.35 -10.53
CA VAL A 541 19.00 -1.17 -10.73
C VAL A 541 17.89 -1.09 -9.68
N THR A 542 17.23 -2.21 -9.38
CA THR A 542 16.19 -2.27 -8.35
C THR A 542 16.77 -1.93 -6.97
N ALA A 543 17.90 -2.51 -6.60
CA ALA A 543 18.60 -2.22 -5.35
C ALA A 543 19.02 -0.74 -5.24
N LEU A 544 19.50 -0.13 -6.33
CA LEU A 544 19.84 1.30 -6.37
C LEU A 544 18.60 2.19 -6.20
N LYS A 545 17.48 1.86 -6.83
CA LYS A 545 16.20 2.57 -6.67
C LYS A 545 15.71 2.56 -5.22
N GLU A 546 15.91 1.46 -4.51
CA GLU A 546 15.57 1.35 -3.09
C GLU A 546 16.57 2.09 -2.18
N ALA A 547 17.87 1.99 -2.48
CA ALA A 547 18.93 2.51 -1.61
C ALA A 547 19.16 4.03 -1.73
N VAL A 548 19.09 4.60 -2.94
CA VAL A 548 19.42 6.03 -3.19
C VAL A 548 18.55 6.99 -2.36
N PRO A 549 17.22 6.81 -2.25
CA PRO A 549 16.39 7.68 -1.40
C PRO A 549 16.76 7.63 0.09
N LEU A 550 17.46 6.58 0.54
CA LEU A 550 17.80 6.37 1.94
C LEU A 550 19.12 7.04 2.34
N TYR A 551 19.97 7.41 1.37
CA TYR A 551 21.26 8.08 1.60
C TYR A 551 21.45 9.24 0.60
N PRO A 552 21.16 10.50 0.99
CA PRO A 552 21.15 11.64 0.06
C PRO A 552 22.42 11.83 -0.80
N PRO A 553 23.65 11.63 -0.29
CA PRO A 553 24.87 11.75 -1.10
C PRO A 553 25.02 10.66 -2.18
N ALA A 554 24.22 9.59 -2.12
CA ALA A 554 24.36 8.43 -3.00
C ALA A 554 24.34 8.79 -4.48
N PHE A 555 23.40 9.63 -4.91
CA PHE A 555 23.21 9.90 -6.32
C PHE A 555 24.44 10.61 -6.92
N GLN A 556 25.01 11.57 -6.19
CA GLN A 556 26.23 12.26 -6.61
C GLN A 556 27.43 11.29 -6.73
N LEU A 557 27.54 10.30 -5.84
CA LEU A 557 28.57 9.26 -5.93
C LEU A 557 28.42 8.41 -7.20
N LEU A 558 27.18 8.03 -7.57
CA LEU A 558 26.92 7.28 -8.80
C LEU A 558 27.29 8.08 -10.05
N LEU A 559 27.00 9.39 -10.06
CA LEU A 559 27.37 10.29 -11.15
C LEU A 559 28.90 10.41 -11.30
N GLN A 560 29.63 10.50 -10.19
CA GLN A 560 31.09 10.50 -10.18
C GLN A 560 31.68 9.17 -10.68
N GLN A 561 31.11 8.04 -10.27
CA GLN A 561 31.49 6.71 -10.75
C GLN A 561 31.25 6.55 -12.25
N TYR A 562 30.11 7.04 -12.75
CA TYR A 562 29.81 7.06 -14.18
C TYR A 562 30.88 7.81 -14.98
N LEU A 563 31.19 9.06 -14.58
CA LEU A 563 32.18 9.88 -15.26
C LEU A 563 33.59 9.27 -15.19
N SER A 564 34.00 8.78 -14.03
CA SER A 564 35.31 8.14 -13.87
C SER A 564 35.44 6.87 -14.72
N SER A 565 34.41 6.02 -14.72
CA SER A 565 34.38 4.79 -15.53
C SER A 565 34.40 5.09 -17.03
N LEU A 566 33.65 6.11 -17.47
CA LEU A 566 33.68 6.58 -18.87
C LEU A 566 35.08 7.06 -19.27
N LYS A 567 35.73 7.86 -18.42
CA LYS A 567 37.08 8.38 -18.66
C LYS A 567 38.10 7.22 -18.76
N VAL A 568 38.04 6.26 -17.84
CA VAL A 568 38.90 5.08 -17.81
C VAL A 568 38.67 4.20 -19.04
N ALA A 569 37.42 3.87 -19.37
CA ALA A 569 37.07 3.01 -20.49
C ALA A 569 37.62 3.55 -21.82
N TYR A 570 37.46 4.86 -22.05
CA TYR A 570 37.97 5.49 -23.26
C TYR A 570 39.50 5.57 -23.27
N GLN A 571 40.14 6.00 -22.17
CA GLN A 571 41.60 6.12 -22.08
C GLN A 571 42.32 4.77 -22.24
N GLN A 572 41.74 3.71 -21.69
CA GLN A 572 42.29 2.35 -21.75
C GLN A 572 41.81 1.57 -23.00
N GLN A 573 41.02 2.20 -23.87
CA GLN A 573 40.48 1.59 -25.10
C GLN A 573 39.66 0.31 -24.84
N LEU A 574 38.94 0.26 -23.72
CA LEU A 574 38.08 -0.86 -23.34
C LEU A 574 36.75 -0.80 -24.11
N ALA A 575 36.35 -1.91 -24.72
CA ALA A 575 35.05 -2.08 -25.41
C ALA A 575 34.64 -0.93 -26.34
N LEU A 576 35.60 -0.33 -27.07
CA LEU A 576 35.39 0.87 -27.91
C LEU A 576 34.24 0.78 -28.92
N HIS A 577 33.85 -0.42 -29.35
CA HIS A 577 32.74 -0.63 -30.29
C HIS A 577 31.36 -0.54 -29.60
N GLU A 578 31.25 -1.03 -28.36
CA GLU A 578 29.99 -1.09 -27.61
C GLU A 578 29.79 0.12 -26.69
N LEU A 579 30.87 0.83 -26.34
CA LEU A 579 30.87 1.96 -25.42
C LEU A 579 29.82 3.05 -25.76
N PRO A 580 29.58 3.48 -27.02
CA PRO A 580 28.51 4.44 -27.33
C PRO A 580 27.10 3.94 -26.99
N LEU A 581 26.84 2.64 -27.08
CA LEU A 581 25.57 2.03 -26.67
C LEU A 581 25.46 2.02 -25.15
N GLU A 582 26.52 1.58 -24.46
CA GLU A 582 26.53 1.46 -23.00
C GLU A 582 26.46 2.83 -22.30
N ILE A 583 27.05 3.89 -22.87
CA ILE A 583 26.84 5.28 -22.42
C ILE A 583 25.35 5.61 -22.32
N LYS A 584 24.56 5.27 -23.35
CA LYS A 584 23.13 5.54 -23.40
C LYS A 584 22.34 4.68 -22.40
N LEU A 585 22.67 3.39 -22.31
CA LEU A 585 21.98 2.47 -21.40
C LEU A 585 22.22 2.83 -19.93
N VAL A 586 23.47 3.16 -19.58
CA VAL A 586 23.84 3.56 -18.22
C VAL A 586 23.26 4.93 -17.86
N ALA A 587 23.24 5.89 -18.78
CA ALA A 587 22.55 7.16 -18.56
C ALA A 587 21.04 6.97 -18.34
N GLY A 588 20.41 6.05 -19.09
CA GLY A 588 19.03 5.65 -18.87
C GLY A 588 18.81 5.08 -17.46
N THR A 589 19.70 4.19 -17.03
CA THR A 589 19.70 3.62 -15.68
C THR A 589 19.80 4.69 -14.59
N LEU A 590 20.75 5.64 -14.73
CA LEU A 590 20.91 6.76 -13.79
C LEU A 590 19.68 7.67 -13.75
N CYS A 591 19.04 7.89 -14.90
CA CYS A 591 17.79 8.64 -14.97
C CYS A 591 16.67 7.92 -14.21
N GLU A 592 16.51 6.61 -14.39
CA GLU A 592 15.52 5.82 -13.66
C GLU A 592 15.77 5.79 -12.15
N VAL A 593 17.03 5.68 -11.72
CA VAL A 593 17.41 5.72 -10.30
C VAL A 593 17.16 7.11 -9.71
N GLY A 594 17.59 8.17 -10.39
CA GLY A 594 17.42 9.56 -9.94
C GLY A 594 15.96 10.00 -9.85
N THR A 595 15.07 9.36 -10.63
CA THR A 595 13.62 9.65 -10.65
C THR A 595 12.78 8.77 -9.72
N SER A 596 13.38 7.79 -9.06
CA SER A 596 12.68 6.78 -8.23
C SER A 596 12.26 7.24 -6.82
N SER A 597 12.34 8.53 -6.50
CA SER A 597 12.04 9.05 -5.15
C SER A 597 10.57 8.87 -4.74
N SER A 598 10.34 8.41 -3.51
CA SER A 598 9.00 8.34 -2.88
C SER A 598 8.34 9.72 -2.80
N LEU A 599 7.00 9.73 -2.87
CA LEU A 599 6.09 10.87 -2.74
C LEU A 599 6.66 12.06 -1.93
N GLY A 600 6.91 13.20 -2.61
CA GLY A 600 6.98 14.52 -1.96
C GLY A 600 8.36 15.13 -1.62
N ASN A 601 9.47 14.69 -2.22
CA ASN A 601 10.80 15.31 -1.96
C ASN A 601 11.29 16.26 -3.08
N PRO A 602 11.94 17.39 -2.75
CA PRO A 602 12.60 18.30 -3.71
C PRO A 602 13.81 17.67 -4.44
N SER A 603 14.20 16.44 -4.08
CA SER A 603 15.35 15.71 -4.63
C SER A 603 15.24 15.36 -6.11
N LEU A 604 14.03 15.34 -6.69
CA LEU A 604 13.82 14.95 -8.09
C LEU A 604 14.47 15.94 -9.07
N LEU A 605 14.23 17.24 -8.85
CA LEU A 605 14.83 18.31 -9.65
C LEU A 605 16.36 18.32 -9.53
N SER A 606 16.85 18.23 -8.29
CA SER A 606 18.26 18.15 -7.97
C SER A 606 18.96 17.01 -8.71
N ASN A 607 18.36 15.80 -8.69
CA ASN A 607 18.90 14.63 -9.36
C ASN A 607 18.92 14.81 -10.89
N SER A 608 17.81 15.28 -11.49
CA SER A 608 17.74 15.52 -12.94
C SER A 608 18.79 16.53 -13.41
N VAL A 609 18.93 17.65 -12.71
CA VAL A 609 19.91 18.70 -13.05
C VAL A 609 21.35 18.20 -12.85
N SER A 610 21.60 17.44 -11.78
CA SER A 610 22.92 16.85 -11.54
C SER A 610 23.31 15.85 -12.63
N LEU A 611 22.37 15.01 -13.09
CA LEU A 611 22.59 14.07 -14.19
C LEU A 611 22.87 14.81 -15.50
N ILE A 612 22.08 15.82 -15.85
CA ILE A 612 22.30 16.62 -17.08
C ILE A 612 23.68 17.27 -17.06
N ASN A 613 24.06 17.92 -15.96
CA ASN A 613 25.40 18.53 -15.83
C ASN A 613 26.53 17.49 -15.93
N THR A 614 26.35 16.31 -15.33
CA THR A 614 27.32 15.21 -15.41
C THR A 614 27.52 14.75 -16.86
N LEU A 615 26.44 14.60 -17.62
CA LEU A 615 26.51 14.23 -19.04
C LEU A 615 27.18 15.33 -19.89
N LEU A 616 26.94 16.60 -19.56
CA LEU A 616 27.59 17.75 -20.19
C LEU A 616 29.09 17.82 -19.87
N GLU A 617 29.50 17.55 -18.63
CA GLU A 617 30.91 17.41 -18.27
C GLU A 617 31.58 16.28 -19.07
N GLY A 618 30.90 15.14 -19.19
CA GLY A 618 31.33 14.03 -20.03
C GLY A 618 31.54 14.47 -21.49
N LEU A 619 30.60 15.26 -22.03
CA LEU A 619 30.67 15.74 -23.42
C LEU A 619 31.86 16.68 -23.63
N LEU A 620 32.06 17.66 -22.73
CA LEU A 620 33.21 18.56 -22.77
C LEU A 620 34.53 17.79 -22.68
N TRP A 621 34.60 16.78 -21.80
CA TRP A 621 35.79 15.96 -21.68
C TRP A 621 36.07 15.18 -22.97
N ILE A 622 35.06 14.52 -23.56
CA ILE A 622 35.20 13.78 -24.82
C ILE A 622 35.61 14.71 -25.98
N LEU A 623 35.07 15.93 -26.03
CA LEU A 623 35.47 16.97 -26.99
C LEU A 623 36.94 17.39 -26.79
N SER A 624 37.37 17.57 -25.54
CA SER A 624 38.76 17.99 -25.23
C SER A 624 39.80 16.95 -25.65
N VAL A 625 39.45 15.66 -25.64
CA VAL A 625 40.31 14.55 -26.07
C VAL A 625 40.18 14.29 -27.58
N GLN A 626 39.36 15.07 -28.31
CA GLN A 626 39.12 14.92 -29.74
C GLN A 626 38.64 13.52 -30.13
N ALA A 627 37.76 12.93 -29.32
CA ALA A 627 37.23 11.60 -29.58
C ALA A 627 36.30 11.59 -30.81
N PRO A 628 36.12 10.42 -31.47
CA PRO A 628 35.20 10.27 -32.59
C PRO A 628 33.77 10.73 -32.28
N ILE A 629 33.10 11.33 -33.26
CA ILE A 629 31.81 11.99 -33.04
C ILE A 629 30.69 11.06 -32.54
N ARG A 630 30.78 9.74 -32.77
CA ARG A 630 29.83 8.76 -32.23
C ARG A 630 29.67 8.81 -30.70
N TYR A 631 30.73 9.19 -29.98
CA TYR A 631 30.66 9.37 -28.52
C TYR A 631 29.95 10.65 -28.12
N TRP A 632 30.07 11.71 -28.94
CA TRP A 632 29.36 12.98 -28.74
C TRP A 632 27.86 12.74 -28.93
N THR A 633 27.51 12.07 -30.02
CA THR A 633 26.13 11.66 -30.32
C THR A 633 25.54 10.83 -29.20
N ALA A 634 26.28 9.86 -28.63
CA ALA A 634 25.80 9.04 -27.52
C ALA A 634 25.47 9.87 -26.26
N LEU A 635 26.32 10.83 -25.89
CA LEU A 635 26.06 11.72 -24.76
C LEU A 635 24.92 12.70 -25.04
N ILE A 636 24.82 13.25 -26.26
CA ILE A 636 23.72 14.14 -26.66
C ILE A 636 22.38 13.39 -26.60
N CYS A 637 22.32 12.15 -27.12
CA CYS A 637 21.13 11.30 -26.98
C CYS A 637 20.80 11.02 -25.50
N SER A 638 21.81 10.84 -24.66
CA SER A 638 21.63 10.60 -23.21
C SER A 638 21.08 11.83 -22.49
N ILE A 639 21.54 13.03 -22.84
CA ILE A 639 21.02 14.30 -22.34
C ILE A 639 19.56 14.47 -22.76
N HIS A 640 19.27 14.23 -24.04
CA HIS A 640 17.92 14.30 -24.58
C HIS A 640 16.96 13.34 -23.88
N PHE A 641 17.33 12.06 -23.74
CA PHE A 641 16.54 11.09 -23.02
C PHE A 641 16.30 11.50 -21.56
N SER A 642 17.34 11.96 -20.86
CA SER A 642 17.27 12.35 -19.45
C SER A 642 16.31 13.52 -19.22
N ILE A 643 16.34 14.54 -20.10
CA ILE A 643 15.44 15.69 -20.05
C ILE A 643 13.98 15.25 -20.23
N ILE A 644 13.69 14.47 -21.28
CA ILE A 644 12.33 14.06 -21.61
C ILE A 644 11.74 13.14 -20.54
N GLN A 645 12.53 12.17 -20.06
CA GLN A 645 12.07 11.25 -19.02
C GLN A 645 11.83 11.99 -17.70
N SER A 646 12.69 12.92 -17.30
CA SER A 646 12.52 13.73 -16.09
C SER A 646 11.26 14.61 -16.15
N LEU A 647 11.05 15.32 -17.26
CA LEU A 647 9.85 16.14 -17.48
C LEU A 647 8.57 15.30 -17.46
N SER A 648 8.59 14.12 -18.08
CA SER A 648 7.43 13.21 -18.07
C SER A 648 7.12 12.67 -16.66
N SER A 649 8.15 12.38 -15.87
CA SER A 649 8.01 11.83 -14.51
C SER A 649 7.42 12.87 -13.56
N MET A 650 7.87 14.14 -13.66
CA MET A 650 7.31 15.26 -12.89
C MET A 650 5.85 15.52 -13.23
N SER A 651 5.48 15.46 -14.53
CA SER A 651 4.09 15.70 -14.97
C SER A 651 3.07 14.71 -14.38
N LYS A 652 3.47 13.45 -14.15
CA LYS A 652 2.61 12.40 -13.58
C LYS A 652 2.31 12.63 -12.09
N GLN A 653 3.17 13.36 -11.36
CA GLN A 653 3.02 13.60 -9.92
C GLN A 653 2.08 14.77 -9.60
N THR A 654 1.85 15.69 -10.54
CA THR A 654 1.05 16.92 -10.38
C THR A 654 -0.48 16.75 -10.42
N HIS A 655 -1.03 15.52 -10.44
CA HIS A 655 -2.47 15.29 -10.44
C HIS A 655 -3.11 15.45 -9.03
N ASN A 656 -3.11 16.67 -8.50
CA ASN A 656 -3.99 17.09 -7.41
C ASN A 656 -4.94 18.20 -7.91
N PRO A 657 -6.28 17.95 -8.02
CA PRO A 657 -7.22 18.88 -8.67
C PRO A 657 -7.53 20.17 -7.88
N THR A 658 -6.81 20.45 -6.79
CA THR A 658 -7.07 21.55 -5.85
C THR A 658 -6.01 22.66 -5.83
N GLN A 659 -4.97 22.61 -6.67
CA GLN A 659 -3.95 23.67 -6.70
C GLN A 659 -4.36 24.93 -7.51
N PRO A 660 -3.93 26.13 -7.07
CA PRO A 660 -4.22 27.40 -7.75
C PRO A 660 -3.50 27.50 -9.11
N LYS A 661 -4.00 28.38 -9.99
CA LYS A 661 -3.49 28.60 -11.36
C LYS A 661 -1.97 28.77 -11.39
N VAL A 662 -1.28 27.80 -11.99
CA VAL A 662 0.18 27.79 -12.23
C VAL A 662 0.60 29.02 -13.04
N HIS A 663 1.63 29.75 -12.61
CA HIS A 663 2.15 30.90 -13.34
C HIS A 663 2.87 30.44 -14.63
N SER A 664 2.73 31.21 -15.72
CA SER A 664 3.37 30.95 -17.03
C SER A 664 4.78 31.52 -17.06
N ILE A 665 5.71 30.87 -17.77
CA ILE A 665 7.08 31.38 -17.96
C ILE A 665 7.00 32.68 -18.79
N SER A 666 7.44 33.81 -18.22
CA SER A 666 7.58 35.10 -18.93
C SER A 666 9.02 35.31 -19.40
N LYS A 667 9.22 36.26 -20.33
CA LYS A 667 10.54 36.62 -20.84
C LYS A 667 11.44 37.20 -19.74
N GLU A 668 10.89 38.09 -18.92
CA GLU A 668 11.61 38.74 -17.82
C GLU A 668 12.02 37.72 -16.75
N TRP A 669 11.11 36.80 -16.41
CA TRP A 669 11.42 35.73 -15.47
C TRP A 669 12.51 34.81 -16.01
N TYR A 670 12.42 34.40 -17.28
CA TYR A 670 13.44 33.54 -17.89
C TYR A 670 14.82 34.23 -17.86
N ILE A 671 14.92 35.50 -18.22
CA ILE A 671 16.19 36.25 -18.16
C ILE A 671 16.76 36.30 -16.73
N GLN A 672 15.92 36.56 -15.73
CA GLN A 672 16.34 36.58 -14.33
C GLN A 672 16.76 35.20 -13.83
N PHE A 673 16.03 34.16 -14.24
CA PHE A 673 16.33 32.77 -13.95
C PHE A 673 17.69 32.36 -14.54
N ILE A 674 17.92 32.62 -15.83
CA ILE A 674 19.21 32.37 -16.50
C ILE A 674 20.34 33.10 -15.77
N LYS A 675 20.19 34.40 -15.49
CA LYS A 675 21.21 35.16 -14.74
C LYS A 675 21.52 34.54 -13.37
N SER A 676 20.51 34.02 -12.69
CA SER A 676 20.66 33.40 -11.37
C SER A 676 21.40 32.06 -11.44
N ILE A 677 21.06 31.19 -12.41
CA ILE A 677 21.79 29.93 -12.59
C ILE A 677 23.21 30.17 -13.11
N GLU A 678 23.44 31.18 -13.95
CA GLU A 678 24.78 31.55 -14.43
C GLU A 678 25.67 32.05 -13.31
N ASN A 679 25.15 32.90 -12.42
CA ASN A 679 25.85 33.32 -11.20
C ASN A 679 26.16 32.15 -10.26
N ALA A 680 25.31 31.12 -10.26
CA ALA A 680 25.55 29.87 -9.56
C ALA A 680 26.55 28.95 -10.27
N GLY A 681 27.10 29.35 -11.42
CA GLY A 681 28.06 28.56 -12.16
C GLY A 681 27.42 27.52 -13.08
N ALA A 682 26.35 27.89 -13.80
CA ALA A 682 25.79 27.07 -14.88
C ALA A 682 26.85 26.66 -15.93
N PRO A 683 26.66 25.51 -16.61
CA PRO A 683 27.57 25.09 -17.66
C PRO A 683 27.57 26.11 -18.81
N ARG A 684 28.77 26.54 -19.23
CA ARG A 684 28.99 27.37 -20.42
C ARG A 684 29.88 26.62 -21.38
N LEU A 685 29.24 25.85 -22.27
CA LEU A 685 29.90 24.87 -23.14
C LEU A 685 30.76 25.56 -24.21
N ASP A 686 30.32 26.73 -24.67
CA ASP A 686 31.05 27.63 -25.57
C ASP A 686 32.38 28.12 -24.97
N LEU A 687 32.45 28.22 -23.63
CA LEU A 687 33.63 28.64 -22.87
C LEU A 687 34.40 27.50 -22.20
N ASP A 688 34.12 26.24 -22.56
CA ASP A 688 34.71 25.04 -21.96
C ASP A 688 34.53 24.94 -20.42
N LYS A 689 33.41 25.45 -19.89
CA LYS A 689 33.09 25.41 -18.46
C LYS A 689 32.00 24.38 -18.17
N SER A 690 32.33 23.32 -17.43
CA SER A 690 31.43 22.22 -17.06
C SER A 690 30.34 22.59 -16.05
N GLY A 691 30.45 23.75 -15.40
CA GLY A 691 29.53 24.21 -14.37
C GLY A 691 29.63 23.43 -13.05
N SER A 692 28.87 23.85 -12.04
CA SER A 692 28.80 23.18 -10.72
C SER A 692 27.34 22.87 -10.37
N PRO A 693 26.95 21.60 -10.20
CA PRO A 693 25.54 21.23 -10.03
C PRO A 693 24.94 21.67 -8.68
N GLU A 694 25.70 21.58 -7.57
CA GLU A 694 25.22 21.91 -6.22
C GLU A 694 24.68 23.35 -6.05
N PRO A 695 25.40 24.42 -6.46
CA PRO A 695 24.89 25.79 -6.36
C PRO A 695 23.70 26.04 -7.29
N ILE A 696 23.64 25.39 -8.46
CA ILE A 696 22.51 25.49 -9.39
C ILE A 696 21.26 24.89 -8.75
N THR A 697 21.37 23.69 -8.20
CA THR A 697 20.26 23.03 -7.48
C THR A 697 19.73 23.91 -6.35
N LYS A 698 20.60 24.54 -5.56
CA LYS A 698 20.17 25.44 -4.47
C LYS A 698 19.40 26.67 -4.98
N VAL A 699 19.79 27.22 -6.13
CA VAL A 699 19.05 28.32 -6.77
C VAL A 699 17.68 27.84 -7.26
N LEU A 700 17.60 26.62 -7.80
CA LEU A 700 16.35 26.04 -8.28
C LEU A 700 15.38 25.72 -7.14
N GLU A 701 15.87 25.09 -6.06
CA GLU A 701 15.09 24.80 -4.86
C GLU A 701 14.64 26.10 -4.13
N GLY A 702 15.45 27.16 -4.16
CA GLY A 702 15.11 28.46 -3.58
C GLY A 702 14.09 29.29 -4.39
N SER A 703 13.85 28.93 -5.66
CA SER A 703 12.95 29.65 -6.58
C SER A 703 11.48 29.22 -6.46
N GLU A 704 11.17 28.19 -5.67
CA GLU A 704 9.77 27.73 -5.41
C GLU A 704 8.88 28.83 -4.79
N THR A 705 9.46 29.88 -4.20
CA THR A 705 8.73 31.01 -3.61
C THR A 705 8.04 31.92 -4.63
N GLU A 706 8.30 31.79 -5.93
CA GLU A 706 7.72 32.63 -7.00
C GLU A 706 6.49 32.03 -7.70
N GLY A 707 6.00 30.86 -7.27
CA GLY A 707 4.75 30.27 -7.79
C GLY A 707 4.88 29.58 -9.17
N ILE A 708 6.11 29.34 -9.63
CA ILE A 708 6.42 28.50 -10.80
C ILE A 708 6.76 27.09 -10.32
N ASP A 709 6.09 26.10 -10.92
CA ASP A 709 6.27 24.69 -10.56
C ASP A 709 7.65 24.14 -10.97
N VAL A 710 8.12 23.14 -10.24
CA VAL A 710 9.41 22.45 -10.42
C VAL A 710 9.59 21.93 -11.84
N GLN A 711 8.51 21.44 -12.47
CA GLN A 711 8.53 21.00 -13.87
C GLN A 711 8.92 22.14 -14.83
N LYS A 712 8.42 23.35 -14.59
CA LYS A 712 8.68 24.52 -15.43
C LYS A 712 10.10 25.05 -15.24
N GLN A 713 10.63 24.99 -14.03
CA GLN A 713 12.03 25.31 -13.75
C GLN A 713 12.97 24.36 -14.50
N LEU A 714 12.69 23.05 -14.50
CA LEU A 714 13.46 22.06 -15.29
C LEU A 714 13.33 22.33 -16.79
N LEU A 715 12.15 22.70 -17.27
CA LEU A 715 11.92 23.02 -18.68
C LEU A 715 12.72 24.26 -19.13
N ALA A 716 12.72 25.33 -18.32
CA ALA A 716 13.55 26.52 -18.55
C ALA A 716 15.04 26.19 -18.56
N TYR A 717 15.50 25.39 -17.58
CA TYR A 717 16.88 24.91 -17.54
C TYR A 717 17.23 24.06 -18.78
N SER A 718 16.30 23.24 -19.27
CA SER A 718 16.49 22.43 -20.47
C SER A 718 16.65 23.30 -21.73
N LEU A 719 15.90 24.41 -21.84
CA LEU A 719 16.07 25.37 -22.94
C LEU A 719 17.45 26.04 -22.90
N PHE A 720 17.92 26.43 -21.71
CA PHE A 720 19.28 26.93 -21.52
C PHE A 720 20.34 25.92 -21.99
N ILE A 721 20.19 24.63 -21.68
CA ILE A 721 21.11 23.60 -22.17
C ILE A 721 21.10 23.48 -23.71
N VAL A 722 19.93 23.60 -24.34
CA VAL A 722 19.83 23.64 -25.82
C VAL A 722 20.60 24.84 -26.38
N GLU A 723 20.43 26.03 -25.79
CA GLU A 723 21.15 27.24 -26.17
C GLU A 723 22.67 27.03 -26.11
N GLN A 724 23.17 26.47 -24.99
CA GLN A 724 24.60 26.22 -24.79
C GLN A 724 25.15 25.19 -25.79
N LEU A 725 24.41 24.12 -26.09
CA LEU A 725 24.82 23.11 -27.07
C LEU A 725 24.86 23.68 -28.49
N TYR A 726 23.86 24.48 -28.87
CA TYR A 726 23.84 25.13 -30.17
C TYR A 726 25.00 26.11 -30.33
N ARG A 727 25.26 26.95 -29.32
CA ARG A 727 26.41 27.87 -29.29
C ARG A 727 27.75 27.13 -29.29
N ARG A 728 27.85 25.95 -28.68
CA ARG A 728 29.06 25.11 -28.75
C ARG A 728 29.32 24.59 -30.15
N PHE A 729 28.32 24.02 -30.80
CA PHE A 729 28.51 23.32 -32.08
C PHE A 729 28.44 24.23 -33.31
N THR A 730 28.14 25.51 -33.14
CA THR A 730 28.09 26.51 -34.22
C THR A 730 28.98 27.71 -33.93
N THR A 731 29.38 28.43 -34.96
CA THR A 731 30.19 29.66 -34.84
C THR A 731 29.68 30.72 -35.81
N VAL A 732 29.70 31.97 -35.38
CA VAL A 732 29.40 33.09 -36.27
C VAL A 732 30.64 33.40 -37.11
N GLN A 733 30.50 33.35 -38.43
CA GLN A 733 31.53 33.70 -39.40
C GLN A 733 31.12 34.96 -40.16
N SER A 734 32.02 35.93 -40.28
CA SER A 734 31.84 37.10 -41.14
C SER A 734 32.65 36.89 -42.43
N GLN A 735 31.96 36.67 -43.56
CA GLN A 735 32.63 36.63 -44.86
C GLN A 735 32.85 38.06 -45.38
N ASN A 736 34.10 38.37 -45.72
CA ASN A 736 34.47 39.60 -46.43
C ASN A 736 34.21 39.43 -47.93
N ASP A 737 32.95 39.51 -48.35
CA ASP A 737 32.62 39.60 -49.77
C ASP A 737 32.79 41.03 -50.29
N ARG A 738 33.54 41.19 -51.39
CA ARG A 738 33.96 42.48 -51.96
C ARG A 738 32.84 43.26 -52.68
N SER A 739 31.58 42.84 -52.61
CA SER A 739 30.50 43.48 -53.39
C SER A 739 29.14 43.62 -52.70
N ASN A 740 28.95 43.13 -51.47
CA ASN A 740 27.81 43.47 -50.62
C ASN A 740 28.24 43.28 -49.16
N GLY A 741 27.87 44.21 -48.27
CA GLY A 741 28.39 44.28 -46.90
C GLY A 741 28.40 42.93 -46.17
N SER A 742 29.47 42.69 -45.39
CA SER A 742 29.71 41.47 -44.61
C SER A 742 28.47 41.09 -43.77
N ARG A 743 27.70 40.11 -44.24
CA ARG A 743 26.60 39.52 -43.47
C ARG A 743 27.17 38.44 -42.54
N PRO A 744 26.99 38.55 -41.21
CA PRO A 744 27.34 37.45 -40.32
C PRO A 744 26.44 36.24 -40.63
N GLN A 745 27.06 35.11 -40.90
CA GLN A 745 26.39 33.81 -41.13
C GLN A 745 26.86 32.81 -40.09
N ILE A 746 26.04 31.79 -39.81
CA ILE A 746 26.36 30.80 -38.78
C ILE A 746 26.82 29.51 -39.48
N GLY A 747 28.04 29.08 -39.19
CA GLY A 747 28.62 27.83 -39.69
C GLY A 747 28.88 26.84 -38.56
N LEU A 748 29.34 25.65 -38.91
CA LEU A 748 29.77 24.64 -37.96
C LEU A 748 31.03 25.09 -37.19
N ASN A 749 31.11 24.71 -35.93
CA ASN A 749 32.30 24.98 -35.11
C ASN A 749 33.53 24.22 -35.65
N LYS A 750 34.73 24.72 -35.36
CA LYS A 750 36.01 24.07 -35.67
C LYS A 750 36.11 22.63 -35.16
N ASP A 751 35.36 22.27 -34.12
CA ASP A 751 35.31 20.90 -33.58
C ASP A 751 34.92 19.87 -34.67
N PHE A 752 34.12 20.24 -35.68
CA PHE A 752 33.73 19.36 -36.80
C PHE A 752 34.80 19.23 -37.91
N LYS A 753 35.90 19.99 -37.84
CA LYS A 753 36.93 20.02 -38.90
C LYS A 753 38.03 18.97 -38.71
N GLY A 754 37.87 18.06 -37.74
CA GLY A 754 38.79 16.93 -37.51
C GLY A 754 38.69 15.87 -38.61
N GLY A 755 39.81 15.50 -39.24
CA GLY A 755 39.85 14.61 -40.42
C GLY A 755 39.60 13.11 -40.15
N HIS A 756 38.96 12.75 -39.02
CA HIS A 756 38.77 11.37 -38.58
C HIS A 756 37.34 10.83 -38.75
N ASP A 757 36.32 11.69 -38.88
CA ASP A 757 34.91 11.30 -38.88
C ASP A 757 34.25 11.47 -40.26
N SER A 758 33.28 10.62 -40.59
CA SER A 758 32.52 10.75 -41.83
C SER A 758 31.48 11.89 -41.74
N ASN A 759 31.19 12.56 -42.86
CA ASN A 759 30.11 13.57 -42.91
C ASN A 759 28.78 12.98 -42.41
N VAL A 760 28.53 11.70 -42.67
CA VAL A 760 27.33 10.99 -42.21
C VAL A 760 27.22 10.96 -40.68
N GLU A 761 28.30 10.64 -39.96
CA GLU A 761 28.27 10.62 -38.49
C GLU A 761 28.12 12.02 -37.88
N GLN A 762 28.71 13.04 -38.52
CA GLN A 762 28.51 14.43 -38.17
C GLN A 762 27.05 14.88 -38.37
N ASP A 763 26.44 14.49 -39.48
CA ASP A 763 25.04 14.82 -39.79
C ASP A 763 24.07 14.12 -38.83
N ILE A 764 24.38 12.88 -38.40
CA ILE A 764 23.63 12.18 -37.35
C ILE A 764 23.69 12.98 -36.04
N CYS A 765 24.86 13.47 -35.64
CA CYS A 765 25.02 14.29 -34.43
C CYS A 765 24.20 15.58 -34.51
N LEU A 766 24.26 16.29 -35.64
CA LEU A 766 23.52 17.53 -35.88
C LEU A 766 22.00 17.29 -35.87
N HIS A 767 21.54 16.17 -36.44
CA HIS A 767 20.14 15.78 -36.38
C HIS A 767 19.68 15.48 -34.93
N GLN A 768 20.49 14.79 -34.12
CA GLN A 768 20.16 14.54 -32.71
C GLN A 768 20.08 15.83 -31.89
N LEU A 769 20.95 16.82 -32.14
CA LEU A 769 20.85 18.15 -31.54
C LEU A 769 19.54 18.85 -31.93
N GLY A 770 19.15 18.75 -33.20
CA GLY A 770 17.87 19.24 -33.70
C GLY A 770 16.66 18.58 -33.00
N LEU A 771 16.68 17.25 -32.85
CA LEU A 771 15.62 16.50 -32.16
C LEU A 771 15.50 16.87 -30.68
N LEU A 772 16.62 17.08 -29.99
CA LEU A 772 16.66 17.58 -28.62
C LEU A 772 15.95 18.93 -28.52
N ALA A 773 16.33 19.89 -29.37
CA ALA A 773 15.69 21.21 -29.40
C ALA A 773 14.20 21.12 -29.74
N ALA A 774 13.81 20.31 -30.72
CA ALA A 774 12.42 20.10 -31.09
C ALA A 774 11.59 19.64 -29.89
N SER A 775 12.11 18.68 -29.12
CA SER A 775 11.41 18.09 -27.98
C SER A 775 11.29 19.07 -26.81
N VAL A 776 12.36 19.83 -26.51
CA VAL A 776 12.36 20.85 -25.45
C VAL A 776 11.45 22.02 -25.80
N VAL A 777 11.56 22.55 -27.02
CA VAL A 777 10.71 23.65 -27.49
C VAL A 777 9.24 23.23 -27.47
N ARG A 778 8.92 22.02 -27.93
CA ARG A 778 7.56 21.48 -27.94
C ARG A 778 6.93 21.33 -26.55
N ALA A 779 7.75 21.19 -25.50
CA ALA A 779 7.24 21.08 -24.14
C ALA A 779 6.74 22.43 -23.56
N PHE A 780 7.14 23.58 -24.14
CA PHE A 780 6.55 24.88 -23.82
C PHE A 780 5.19 25.06 -24.49
N ASN A 781 4.26 25.72 -23.80
CA ASN A 781 2.97 26.05 -24.40
C ASN A 781 3.10 27.20 -25.42
N GLU A 782 2.06 27.40 -26.24
CA GLU A 782 2.06 28.41 -27.30
C GLU A 782 2.34 29.84 -26.79
N ALA A 783 1.83 30.21 -25.61
CA ALA A 783 2.03 31.55 -25.04
C ALA A 783 3.47 31.74 -24.54
N GLU A 784 4.05 30.72 -23.91
CA GLU A 784 5.45 30.72 -23.45
C GLU A 784 6.42 30.79 -24.65
N GLN A 785 6.18 30.02 -25.71
CA GLN A 785 7.00 30.07 -26.93
C GLN A 785 6.98 31.47 -27.60
N LYS A 786 5.81 32.15 -27.61
CA LYS A 786 5.70 33.53 -28.11
C LYS A 786 6.46 34.52 -27.21
N ALA A 787 6.28 34.40 -25.88
CA ALA A 787 6.94 35.28 -24.91
C ALA A 787 8.47 35.19 -24.99
N LEU A 788 9.01 34.00 -25.20
CA LEU A 788 10.45 33.75 -25.34
C LEU A 788 10.99 33.98 -26.76
N GLU A 789 10.15 34.38 -27.72
CA GLU A 789 10.53 34.65 -29.12
C GLU A 789 11.29 33.48 -29.79
N VAL A 790 10.94 32.23 -29.45
CA VAL A 790 11.67 31.02 -29.86
C VAL A 790 11.75 30.85 -31.38
N SER A 791 10.76 31.36 -32.12
CA SER A 791 10.75 31.34 -33.59
C SER A 791 11.92 32.08 -34.21
N LYS A 792 12.44 33.14 -33.58
CA LYS A 792 13.61 33.87 -34.07
C LYS A 792 14.89 33.06 -33.86
N ASN A 793 14.97 32.32 -32.76
CA ASN A 793 16.13 31.50 -32.41
C ASN A 793 16.38 30.34 -33.40
N ALA A 794 15.38 29.96 -34.21
CA ALA A 794 15.54 28.96 -35.26
C ALA A 794 16.57 29.36 -36.34
N PHE A 795 16.70 30.65 -36.64
CA PHE A 795 17.58 31.14 -37.71
C PHE A 795 18.91 31.67 -37.17
N ILE A 796 18.89 32.25 -35.97
CA ILE A 796 20.11 32.75 -35.31
C ILE A 796 20.79 31.69 -34.43
N LEU A 797 20.26 30.47 -34.36
CA LEU A 797 20.79 29.33 -33.58
C LEU A 797 21.24 29.73 -32.16
N PHE A 798 20.41 30.56 -31.50
CA PHE A 798 20.62 31.10 -30.15
C PHE A 798 21.84 32.03 -29.95
N HIS A 799 22.44 32.58 -31.03
CA HIS A 799 23.47 33.63 -30.97
C HIS A 799 22.92 35.06 -30.76
N GLY A 800 21.69 35.19 -30.23
CA GLY A 800 21.08 36.48 -29.88
C GLY A 800 21.64 37.06 -28.57
N GLY A 801 21.86 38.38 -28.53
CA GLY A 801 22.76 39.07 -27.61
C GLY A 801 22.64 38.78 -26.10
N ASP A 802 23.76 38.32 -25.52
CA ASP A 802 24.10 38.52 -24.11
C ASP A 802 24.47 39.99 -23.92
N SER A 803 23.70 40.75 -23.14
CA SER A 803 23.90 42.20 -22.99
C SER A 803 25.13 42.60 -22.14
N ASP A 804 26.00 41.68 -21.71
CA ASP A 804 27.06 41.98 -20.73
C ASP A 804 28.50 41.53 -21.12
N ASN A 805 28.76 41.03 -22.33
CA ASN A 805 30.14 40.78 -22.77
C ASN A 805 30.71 41.98 -23.54
N ALA A 806 31.75 42.60 -22.98
CA ALA A 806 32.43 43.79 -23.48
C ALA A 806 33.28 43.57 -24.75
N ASP A 807 33.43 42.34 -25.24
CA ASP A 807 34.09 42.03 -26.51
C ASP A 807 33.05 41.71 -27.59
N ALA A 808 32.58 42.80 -28.23
CA ALA A 808 31.73 42.89 -29.41
C ALA A 808 30.33 42.22 -29.35
N PRO A 809 29.22 43.01 -29.26
CA PRO A 809 27.88 42.47 -29.50
C PRO A 809 27.75 42.12 -30.97
N ILE A 810 27.74 40.83 -31.31
CA ILE A 810 27.33 40.38 -32.64
C ILE A 810 25.81 40.55 -32.71
N ASN A 811 25.34 41.76 -33.00
CA ASN A 811 23.97 42.00 -33.39
C ASN A 811 23.76 41.41 -34.79
N LEU A 812 23.37 40.13 -34.86
CA LEU A 812 22.79 39.54 -36.06
C LEU A 812 21.49 40.33 -36.38
N PRO A 813 21.39 41.03 -37.53
CA PRO A 813 20.18 41.76 -37.88
C PRO A 813 18.98 40.81 -37.98
N LEU A 814 17.83 41.23 -37.44
CA LEU A 814 16.55 40.48 -37.50
C LEU A 814 16.06 40.18 -38.94
N GLU A 815 16.71 40.76 -39.96
CA GLU A 815 16.42 40.56 -41.39
C GLU A 815 17.11 39.31 -41.99
N ASN A 816 17.92 38.56 -41.23
CA ASN A 816 18.52 37.29 -41.65
C ASN A 816 17.55 36.11 -41.39
N VAL A 817 16.37 36.14 -41.99
CA VAL A 817 15.41 35.02 -41.94
C VAL A 817 15.80 34.04 -43.05
N GLY A 818 16.38 32.89 -42.66
CA GLY A 818 16.82 31.87 -43.61
C GLY A 818 17.83 30.90 -43.02
N VAL A 819 17.85 29.66 -43.53
CA VAL A 819 18.87 28.68 -43.15
C VAL A 819 20.22 29.11 -43.72
N SER A 820 21.27 29.07 -42.89
CA SER A 820 22.61 29.49 -43.31
C SER A 820 23.14 28.63 -44.47
N PRO A 821 23.63 29.23 -45.56
CA PRO A 821 24.21 28.49 -46.68
C PRO A 821 25.64 28.00 -46.41
N LEU A 822 26.26 28.38 -45.27
CA LEU A 822 27.59 27.91 -44.89
C LEU A 822 27.61 26.40 -44.70
N ASP A 823 28.79 25.82 -44.94
CA ASP A 823 29.06 24.38 -44.81
C ASP A 823 28.02 23.51 -45.56
N GLU A 824 27.59 23.94 -46.75
CA GLU A 824 26.59 23.22 -47.58
C GLU A 824 25.23 23.01 -46.88
N PHE A 825 24.74 24.04 -46.18
CA PHE A 825 23.48 23.99 -45.42
C PHE A 825 23.46 22.94 -44.29
N ARG A 826 24.62 22.45 -43.84
CA ARG A 826 24.69 21.41 -42.81
C ARG A 826 24.19 21.84 -41.44
N THR A 827 23.98 23.14 -41.19
CA THR A 827 23.30 23.65 -40.00
C THR A 827 21.76 23.55 -40.07
N ALA A 828 21.18 23.21 -41.24
CA ALA A 828 19.74 23.09 -41.44
C ALA A 828 19.01 22.19 -40.42
N PRO A 829 19.55 21.02 -39.99
CA PRO A 829 18.89 20.19 -38.99
C PRO A 829 18.67 20.91 -37.66
N LEU A 830 19.56 21.84 -37.29
CA LEU A 830 19.45 22.62 -36.05
C LEU A 830 18.30 23.63 -36.12
N SER A 831 18.19 24.35 -37.25
CA SER A 831 17.07 25.27 -37.52
C SER A 831 15.74 24.51 -37.58
N MET A 832 15.71 23.40 -38.31
CA MET A 832 14.52 22.57 -38.44
C MET A 832 14.07 21.97 -37.11
N GLY A 833 15.00 21.61 -36.24
CA GLY A 833 14.68 21.14 -34.88
C GLY A 833 13.85 22.16 -34.10
N VAL A 834 14.29 23.43 -34.05
CA VAL A 834 13.54 24.50 -33.38
C VAL A 834 12.17 24.69 -34.04
N LEU A 835 12.11 24.76 -35.36
CA LEU A 835 10.86 24.95 -36.11
C LEU A 835 9.86 23.81 -35.90
N GLN A 836 10.31 22.56 -35.85
CA GLN A 836 9.46 21.38 -35.60
C GLN A 836 8.86 21.38 -34.19
N GLY A 837 9.54 22.00 -33.22
CA GLY A 837 9.03 22.14 -31.86
C GLY A 837 7.93 23.21 -31.71
N LEU A 838 7.81 24.14 -32.65
CA LEU A 838 6.88 25.27 -32.53
C LEU A 838 5.41 24.84 -32.58
N HIS A 839 4.58 25.49 -31.78
CA HIS A 839 3.13 25.42 -31.95
C HIS A 839 2.71 26.23 -33.20
N PRO A 840 1.68 25.78 -33.96
CA PRO A 840 1.30 26.40 -35.23
C PRO A 840 1.04 27.92 -35.19
N GLY A 841 0.61 28.44 -34.04
CA GLY A 841 0.30 29.86 -33.85
C GLY A 841 1.46 30.75 -33.43
N VAL A 842 2.68 30.21 -33.25
CA VAL A 842 3.88 30.98 -32.82
C VAL A 842 4.65 31.58 -34.00
N MET A 843 4.55 30.97 -35.18
CA MET A 843 5.22 31.47 -36.39
C MET A 843 4.57 32.77 -36.87
N ASP A 844 5.38 33.82 -36.98
CA ASP A 844 4.93 35.11 -37.49
C ASP A 844 4.59 35.04 -38.99
N VAL A 845 3.64 35.86 -39.44
CA VAL A 845 3.10 35.81 -40.82
C VAL A 845 4.17 36.14 -41.87
N GLU A 846 5.19 36.92 -41.50
CA GLU A 846 6.32 37.28 -42.37
C GLU A 846 7.32 36.12 -42.54
N VAL A 847 7.60 35.35 -41.48
CA VAL A 847 8.50 34.17 -41.51
C VAL A 847 7.90 33.01 -42.30
N ARG A 848 6.56 32.84 -42.26
CA ARG A 848 5.85 31.81 -43.04
C ARG A 848 6.06 31.93 -44.55
N LYS A 849 6.27 33.14 -45.09
CA LYS A 849 6.43 33.35 -46.54
C LYS A 849 7.80 32.91 -47.06
N GLU A 850 8.84 32.98 -46.25
CA GLU A 850 10.20 32.60 -46.68
C GLU A 850 10.48 31.10 -46.53
N VAL A 851 9.93 30.46 -45.48
CA VAL A 851 10.03 28.99 -45.32
C VAL A 851 9.33 28.25 -46.47
N LEU A 852 8.23 28.78 -46.99
CA LEU A 852 7.50 28.21 -48.15
C LEU A 852 8.19 28.48 -49.50
N ASN A 853 9.19 29.37 -49.55
CA ASN A 853 9.94 29.69 -50.78
C ASN A 853 11.29 28.94 -50.87
N ALA A 854 11.60 28.09 -49.90
CA ALA A 854 12.86 27.33 -49.82
C ALA A 854 12.71 25.83 -50.17
N ASP A 855 11.53 25.40 -50.65
CA ASP A 855 11.28 24.08 -51.26
C ASP A 855 11.84 23.98 -52.69
#